data_AF-A0A285N0Z0-F1
#
_entry.id   AF-A0A285N0Z0-F1
#
_cell.length_a   1.000
_cell.length_b   1.000
_cell.length_c   1.000
_cell.angle_alpha   90.00
_cell.angle_beta   90.00
_cell.angle_gamma   90.00
#
_symmetry.space_group_name_H-M   'P 1'
#
loop_
_entity.id
_entity.type
_entity.pdbx_description
1 polymer ?
#
loop_
_entity_poly.entity_id
_entity_poly.type
_entity_poly.pdbx_seq_one_letter_code
_entity_poly.pdbx_strand_id
1 'polypeptide(L)'
;MRHTKRNLLAAALLAVAVSSPSFAQPQAVSDEALEEVSGQGLQIVENHNATFGNHGPLNSQNNNLDSVQVNDEGMVKSEVGYGGVFANSAVNTTANYLYDSVTPPPPPPPSGNKVYSNSFHQENINTAKNHNNHANNAHYEELNAIAGNLNKETQRVNTEPEDLNPVEIVEQYNNNNSVQINETGQVGSSGILLTNAAQSAVNSAENYFVAAGVDGTEGLQINNQTASNFDNYAEASGDDSIAVAFNAEAGATQMINNGGTLLSHNPDKTENVIIYDQDNNNNSVQLNDFAQKETNYMTLKNIANSSANNGVNVIHVTGDVKESSLSQTNNQIASNHTNEASAETAIAVNINKERQIIDNGHYTGTRDPKDPKAQIKNQNNNNNSVQLNRDAQTDSSAMIMENAALSAVNTGLNLAHIGGSTVDSSLNQANVQTASNFNNKAKGELLAGAGNAELGITQDVNNYWTEVGTQNNNNNSVQLNGNAQSGVSGIVIENIANSASNTGVNVLAGGEVGMIEPATGDFSTELNQTNNQTASNHTNNANALYDSDAMAVAANINKQTQVIRNFTTDNPPDLIYVYDQDNNNNSVQLNDHTQSGVNSLILSNFALAAVNTGLNVMNAGNINGSFINQTNIQVASNFKNTANGATAIAGNAEWTNSYFYKTGEHEVGQMIENIHAVIPAEKEQNNNNNSVQINDYAQTVASTLITANIANSAANIAFNLMNTGDITDSTVTQTNTQTAENHVNYADASDFAVAANINKQKQYIYNCNCSSIEGEQNNNMNSVQINDNGQAGINTYLLVNAAGSAVNAGVNMLSAGTISGSSVTQINNATAVNFSNTASGETAIAGNGDIGMGIGIGLPTF
;
A
#
# COMPACT_ATOMS: atom_id res chain seq x y z
N MET A 1 -26.73 -28.31 5.30
CA MET A 1 -27.40 -27.15 4.68
C MET A 1 -27.22 -25.83 5.45
N ARG A 2 -27.57 -25.72 6.76
CA ARG A 2 -27.30 -24.48 7.53
C ARG A 2 -25.81 -24.15 7.74
N HIS A 3 -24.94 -25.16 7.81
CA HIS A 3 -23.49 -24.97 7.97
C HIS A 3 -22.78 -24.48 6.70
N THR A 4 -23.17 -24.96 5.51
CA THR A 4 -22.57 -24.56 4.23
C THR A 4 -22.93 -23.13 3.84
N LYS A 5 -24.18 -22.69 4.10
CA LYS A 5 -24.59 -21.29 3.92
C LYS A 5 -23.88 -20.33 4.88
N ARG A 6 -23.63 -20.74 6.13
CA ARG A 6 -22.85 -19.95 7.09
C ARG A 6 -21.38 -19.84 6.70
N ASN A 7 -20.76 -20.90 6.17
CA ASN A 7 -19.36 -20.89 5.76
C ASN A 7 -19.13 -20.12 4.45
N LEU A 8 -20.09 -20.17 3.51
CA LEU A 8 -20.02 -19.37 2.27
C LEU A 8 -20.36 -17.89 2.54
N LEU A 9 -21.32 -17.60 3.44
CA LEU A 9 -21.60 -16.24 3.89
C LEU A 9 -20.45 -15.69 4.73
N ALA A 10 -19.75 -16.51 5.52
CA ALA A 10 -18.54 -16.11 6.25
C ALA A 10 -17.34 -15.92 5.31
N ALA A 11 -17.16 -16.73 4.27
CA ALA A 11 -16.14 -16.52 3.25
C ALA A 11 -16.45 -15.31 2.35
N ALA A 12 -17.73 -15.05 2.05
CA ALA A 12 -18.18 -13.86 1.34
C ALA A 12 -18.12 -12.60 2.23
N LEU A 13 -18.44 -12.69 3.53
CA LEU A 13 -18.24 -11.60 4.50
C LEU A 13 -16.76 -11.34 4.76
N LEU A 14 -15.91 -12.36 4.76
CA LEU A 14 -14.46 -12.21 4.86
C LEU A 14 -13.89 -11.60 3.57
N ALA A 15 -14.38 -12.02 2.40
CA ALA A 15 -14.01 -11.39 1.13
C ALA A 15 -14.49 -9.94 1.04
N VAL A 16 -15.71 -9.62 1.48
CA VAL A 16 -16.25 -8.25 1.55
C VAL A 16 -15.52 -7.41 2.60
N ALA A 17 -15.15 -7.98 3.75
CA ALA A 17 -14.33 -7.33 4.78
C ALA A 17 -12.91 -6.99 4.29
N VAL A 18 -12.32 -7.85 3.44
CA VAL A 18 -11.00 -7.64 2.84
C VAL A 18 -11.10 -6.70 1.62
N SER A 19 -12.22 -6.72 0.88
CA SER A 19 -12.36 -6.06 -0.42
C SER A 19 -13.36 -4.90 -0.49
N SER A 20 -13.94 -4.35 0.58
CA SER A 20 -14.75 -3.13 0.46
C SER A 20 -14.62 -2.17 1.66
N PRO A 21 -14.47 -0.86 1.41
CA PRO A 21 -14.96 0.16 2.32
C PRO A 21 -16.50 0.16 2.19
N SER A 22 -17.18 -0.80 2.80
CA SER A 22 -18.65 -0.84 2.72
C SER A 22 -19.27 0.28 3.55
N PHE A 23 -19.92 1.19 2.83
CA PHE A 23 -20.68 2.35 3.29
C PHE A 23 -21.85 2.00 4.24
N ALA A 24 -22.02 2.82 5.27
CA ALA A 24 -23.34 3.27 5.72
C ALA A 24 -23.62 4.64 5.08
N GLN A 25 -24.89 4.91 4.72
CA GLN A 25 -25.29 6.05 3.87
C GLN A 25 -24.71 7.41 4.33
N PRO A 26 -24.10 8.20 3.42
CA PRO A 26 -23.71 9.58 3.74
C PRO A 26 -24.97 10.45 3.72
N GLN A 27 -25.20 11.24 4.76
CA GLN A 27 -26.06 12.42 4.65
C GLN A 27 -25.39 13.39 3.68
N ALA A 28 -26.15 13.90 2.70
CA ALA A 28 -25.66 14.85 1.72
C ALA A 28 -25.01 16.06 2.41
N VAL A 29 -23.72 16.27 2.13
CA VAL A 29 -23.00 17.48 2.48
C VAL A 29 -23.53 18.58 1.55
N SER A 30 -24.00 19.69 2.11
CA SER A 30 -24.58 20.81 1.36
C SER A 30 -23.56 21.47 0.45
N ASP A 31 -24.01 21.98 -0.70
CA ASP A 31 -23.19 22.68 -1.70
C ASP A 31 -22.36 23.85 -1.12
N GLU A 32 -22.77 24.42 0.01
CA GLU A 32 -22.03 25.48 0.74
C GLU A 32 -20.77 24.98 1.47
N ALA A 33 -20.58 23.67 1.65
CA ALA A 33 -19.35 23.08 2.19
C ALA A 33 -18.37 22.59 1.10
N LEU A 34 -18.77 22.66 -0.18
CA LEU A 34 -17.94 22.29 -1.34
C LEU A 34 -17.18 23.48 -1.92
N GLU A 35 -17.48 24.72 -1.52
CA GLU A 35 -16.89 25.94 -2.11
C GLU A 35 -15.57 26.39 -1.46
N GLU A 36 -15.06 25.70 -0.42
CA GLU A 36 -13.84 26.10 0.31
C GLU A 36 -12.73 25.01 0.35
N VAL A 37 -12.66 24.14 -0.68
CA VAL A 37 -11.55 23.17 -0.83
C VAL A 37 -10.66 23.58 -2.00
N SER A 38 -9.92 24.66 -1.81
CA SER A 38 -8.72 24.93 -2.59
C SER A 38 -7.60 25.38 -1.67
N GLY A 39 -6.60 24.50 -1.52
CA GLY A 39 -5.22 24.90 -1.25
C GLY A 39 -4.77 24.88 0.21
N GLN A 40 -4.09 23.79 0.57
CA GLN A 40 -2.96 23.76 1.51
C GLN A 40 -3.25 24.28 2.92
N GLY A 41 -3.59 23.36 3.82
CA GLY A 41 -3.58 23.62 5.25
C GLY A 41 -2.15 23.91 5.75
N LEU A 42 -1.93 25.13 6.26
CA LEU A 42 -0.77 25.47 7.08
C LEU A 42 -1.26 25.73 8.49
N GLN A 43 -1.03 24.78 9.39
CA GLN A 43 -1.26 24.98 10.83
C GLN A 43 0.07 25.26 11.49
N ILE A 44 0.22 26.46 12.05
CA ILE A 44 1.35 26.81 12.92
C ILE A 44 0.80 26.91 14.34
N VAL A 45 1.26 26.04 15.22
CA VAL A 45 0.97 26.10 16.65
C VAL A 45 2.22 26.60 17.35
N GLU A 46 2.15 27.81 17.90
CA GLU A 46 3.20 28.39 18.75
C GLU A 46 2.68 28.44 20.18
N ASN A 47 3.25 27.63 21.06
CA ASN A 47 2.92 27.66 22.47
C ASN A 47 3.80 28.67 23.21
N HIS A 48 3.25 29.86 23.46
CA HIS A 48 3.89 30.88 24.30
C HIS A 48 3.33 30.77 25.73
N ASN A 49 4.00 30.03 26.61
CA ASN A 49 3.51 29.82 27.98
C ASN A 49 3.69 31.04 28.92
N ALA A 50 4.08 32.21 28.38
CA ALA A 50 4.47 33.42 29.12
C ALA A 50 3.38 34.12 29.95
N THR A 51 2.11 33.69 29.89
CA THR A 51 1.01 34.44 30.56
C THR A 51 0.40 33.74 31.78
N PHE A 52 0.81 32.51 32.11
CA PHE A 52 0.11 31.68 33.10
C PHE A 52 1.02 31.12 34.20
N GLY A 53 1.78 31.99 34.89
CA GLY A 53 2.76 31.61 35.93
C GLY A 53 2.23 30.95 37.22
N ASN A 54 1.09 30.25 37.20
CA ASN A 54 0.54 29.51 38.36
C ASN A 54 -0.36 28.31 37.99
N HIS A 55 -0.40 27.87 36.74
CA HIS A 55 -1.19 26.69 36.35
C HIS A 55 -0.29 25.44 36.36
N GLY A 56 -0.84 24.31 36.83
CA GLY A 56 -0.16 23.01 36.86
C GLY A 56 0.15 22.46 35.46
N PRO A 57 0.58 21.19 35.33
CA PRO A 57 0.95 20.60 34.05
C PRO A 57 -0.16 20.74 32.99
N LEU A 58 0.22 20.92 31.73
CA LEU A 58 -0.71 20.82 30.61
C LEU A 58 -1.09 19.34 30.46
N ASN A 59 -2.30 19.01 30.90
CA ASN A 59 -2.77 17.62 30.91
C ASN A 59 -2.86 17.02 29.50
N SER A 60 -3.25 17.80 28.48
CA SER A 60 -3.30 17.32 27.10
C SER A 60 -3.23 18.49 26.11
N GLN A 61 -2.52 18.29 25.01
CA GLN A 61 -2.46 19.19 23.86
C GLN A 61 -2.78 18.39 22.58
N ASN A 62 -3.94 18.67 21.97
CA ASN A 62 -4.38 18.08 20.70
C ASN A 62 -4.20 19.07 19.55
N ASN A 63 -3.21 18.84 18.70
CA ASN A 63 -2.94 19.61 17.49
C ASN A 63 -3.35 18.77 16.26
N ASN A 64 -4.58 18.95 15.79
CA ASN A 64 -5.15 18.19 14.69
C ASN A 64 -5.32 19.10 13.46
N LEU A 65 -4.68 18.75 12.34
CA LEU A 65 -4.94 19.30 11.00
C LEU A 65 -5.56 18.17 10.16
N ASP A 66 -6.76 18.39 9.62
CA ASP A 66 -7.48 17.43 8.77
C ASP A 66 -7.56 16.00 9.31
N SER A 67 -7.66 15.87 10.65
CA SER A 67 -7.56 14.61 11.39
C SER A 67 -8.79 14.33 12.25
N VAL A 68 -9.05 13.06 12.55
CA VAL A 68 -10.10 12.62 13.49
C VAL A 68 -9.44 12.03 14.72
N GLN A 69 -9.81 12.54 15.90
CA GLN A 69 -9.39 12.01 17.19
C GLN A 69 -10.61 11.67 18.06
N VAL A 70 -10.64 10.48 18.63
CA VAL A 70 -11.68 10.04 19.57
C VAL A 70 -11.04 9.66 20.91
N ASN A 71 -11.40 10.39 21.97
CA ASN A 71 -10.90 10.18 23.34
C ASN A 71 -12.09 9.96 24.31
N ASP A 72 -11.79 9.53 25.53
CA ASP A 72 -12.68 9.63 26.70
C ASP A 72 -14.11 9.09 26.49
N GLU A 73 -14.27 7.81 26.14
CA GLU A 73 -15.60 7.19 25.99
C GLU A 73 -16.50 7.82 24.91
N GLY A 74 -15.94 8.58 23.95
CA GLY A 74 -16.69 9.30 22.91
C GLY A 74 -17.67 8.46 22.07
N MET A 75 -17.52 7.12 22.04
CA MET A 75 -18.37 6.18 21.30
C MET A 75 -18.87 4.97 22.13
N VAL A 76 -19.27 5.15 23.38
CA VAL A 76 -19.78 4.05 24.23
C VAL A 76 -21.08 3.42 23.68
N LYS A 77 -21.11 2.08 23.56
CA LYS A 77 -22.28 1.24 23.18
C LYS A 77 -22.88 1.48 21.79
N SER A 78 -22.11 2.02 20.84
CA SER A 78 -22.56 2.00 19.44
C SER A 78 -22.62 0.57 18.92
N GLU A 79 -23.76 0.15 18.34
CA GLU A 79 -23.89 -1.18 17.74
C GLU A 79 -22.85 -1.35 16.61
N VAL A 80 -22.53 -0.30 15.85
CA VAL A 80 -21.44 -0.26 14.85
C VAL A 80 -20.69 1.06 14.99
N GLY A 81 -19.37 1.02 15.21
CA GLY A 81 -18.52 2.20 15.21
C GLY A 81 -17.92 2.47 13.83
N TYR A 82 -18.07 3.68 13.32
CA TYR A 82 -17.40 4.12 12.10
C TYR A 82 -16.68 5.43 12.37
N GLY A 83 -15.39 5.50 12.02
CA GLY A 83 -14.60 6.72 12.07
C GLY A 83 -13.71 6.75 10.83
N GLY A 84 -13.86 7.77 9.99
CA GLY A 84 -13.05 7.86 8.78
C GLY A 84 -12.64 9.29 8.46
N VAL A 85 -11.40 9.45 8.01
CA VAL A 85 -10.87 10.71 7.45
C VAL A 85 -10.82 10.54 5.93
N PHE A 86 -11.54 11.42 5.24
CA PHE A 86 -11.60 11.49 3.77
C PHE A 86 -11.17 12.88 3.27
N ALA A 87 -10.31 13.56 4.03
CA ALA A 87 -9.86 14.91 3.72
C ALA A 87 -9.21 14.96 2.32
N ASN A 88 -9.57 15.93 1.49
CA ASN A 88 -9.03 16.12 0.14
C ASN A 88 -9.08 14.85 -0.74
N SER A 89 -10.09 13.99 -0.56
CA SER A 89 -10.17 12.68 -1.22
C SER A 89 -11.33 12.58 -2.21
N ALA A 90 -11.14 11.86 -3.30
CA ALA A 90 -12.21 11.48 -4.22
C ALA A 90 -12.68 10.06 -3.88
N VAL A 91 -13.88 9.91 -3.30
CA VAL A 91 -14.45 8.60 -2.96
C VAL A 91 -15.74 8.38 -3.74
N ASN A 92 -15.85 7.24 -4.44
CA ASN A 92 -17.06 6.83 -5.14
C ASN A 92 -17.45 5.41 -4.74
N THR A 93 -18.71 5.19 -4.38
CA THR A 93 -19.20 3.85 -4.04
C THR A 93 -20.59 3.60 -4.57
N THR A 94 -20.77 2.45 -5.22
CA THR A 94 -22.07 2.04 -5.78
C THR A 94 -22.38 0.59 -5.47
N ALA A 95 -23.66 0.24 -5.39
CA ALA A 95 -24.11 -1.13 -5.23
C ALA A 95 -25.43 -1.36 -5.96
N ASN A 96 -25.48 -2.38 -6.82
CA ASN A 96 -26.68 -2.80 -7.54
C ASN A 96 -27.14 -4.17 -7.04
N TYR A 97 -28.39 -4.25 -6.58
CA TYR A 97 -29.00 -5.50 -6.12
C TYR A 97 -30.20 -5.85 -7.00
N LEU A 98 -30.15 -7.01 -7.66
CA LEU A 98 -31.24 -7.54 -8.46
C LEU A 98 -31.68 -8.90 -7.89
N TYR A 99 -32.95 -8.97 -7.50
CA TYR A 99 -33.59 -10.18 -7.00
C TYR A 99 -34.66 -10.60 -7.98
N ASP A 100 -34.47 -11.76 -8.62
CA ASP A 100 -35.53 -12.37 -9.41
C ASP A 100 -36.53 -13.06 -8.47
N SER A 101 -37.80 -12.69 -8.60
CA SER A 101 -38.87 -13.16 -7.73
C SER A 101 -39.13 -14.65 -7.96
N VAL A 102 -39.34 -15.38 -6.86
CA VAL A 102 -39.48 -16.85 -6.76
C VAL A 102 -40.70 -17.46 -7.48
N THR A 103 -41.30 -16.75 -8.44
CA THR A 103 -42.44 -17.23 -9.23
C THR A 103 -41.96 -17.73 -10.60
N PRO A 104 -42.15 -19.03 -10.92
CA PRO A 104 -41.63 -19.59 -12.15
C PRO A 104 -42.25 -18.91 -13.38
N PRO A 105 -41.45 -18.55 -14.40
CA PRO A 105 -41.97 -17.94 -15.61
C PRO A 105 -42.87 -18.92 -16.39
N PRO A 106 -43.88 -18.41 -17.13
CA PRO A 106 -44.69 -19.24 -18.02
C PRO A 106 -43.83 -19.82 -19.16
N PRO A 107 -44.17 -21.03 -19.68
CA PRO A 107 -43.35 -21.72 -20.66
C PRO A 107 -43.23 -20.95 -21.99
N PRO A 108 -42.06 -21.00 -22.67
CA PRO A 108 -41.81 -20.24 -23.88
C PRO A 108 -42.63 -20.74 -25.08
N PRO A 109 -42.98 -19.85 -26.03
CA PRO A 109 -43.70 -20.23 -27.23
C PRO A 109 -42.81 -21.07 -28.18
N PRO A 110 -43.39 -22.09 -28.85
CA PRO A 110 -42.61 -22.93 -29.75
C PRO A 110 -42.30 -22.21 -31.06
N SER A 111 -41.03 -22.33 -31.47
CA SER A 111 -40.45 -22.11 -32.82
C SER A 111 -39.90 -20.72 -33.17
N GLY A 112 -38.67 -20.74 -33.69
CA GLY A 112 -38.31 -19.98 -34.89
C GLY A 112 -37.05 -19.14 -34.83
N ASN A 113 -36.85 -18.41 -33.73
CA ASN A 113 -35.64 -17.63 -33.48
C ASN A 113 -35.41 -17.61 -31.97
N LYS A 114 -34.29 -18.19 -31.51
CA LYS A 114 -33.93 -18.25 -30.09
C LYS A 114 -33.53 -16.84 -29.63
N VAL A 115 -34.50 -16.06 -29.17
CA VAL A 115 -34.28 -14.85 -28.39
C VAL A 115 -34.29 -15.28 -26.92
N TYR A 116 -33.28 -14.89 -26.13
CA TYR A 116 -33.32 -15.09 -24.69
C TYR A 116 -34.66 -14.57 -24.15
N SER A 117 -35.36 -15.41 -23.38
CA SER A 117 -36.69 -15.07 -22.87
C SER A 117 -36.62 -13.98 -21.79
N ASN A 118 -35.45 -13.82 -21.15
CA ASN A 118 -35.17 -12.81 -20.14
C ASN A 118 -33.76 -12.23 -20.35
N SER A 119 -33.55 -10.96 -19.98
CA SER A 119 -32.21 -10.39 -19.89
C SER A 119 -32.07 -9.47 -18.67
N PHE A 120 -30.86 -9.38 -18.12
CA PHE A 120 -30.52 -8.36 -17.14
C PHE A 120 -29.14 -7.78 -17.44
N HIS A 121 -28.99 -6.49 -17.16
CA HIS A 121 -27.73 -5.77 -17.26
C HIS A 121 -27.55 -4.92 -16.00
N GLN A 122 -26.52 -5.20 -15.22
CA GLN A 122 -26.06 -4.38 -14.09
C GLN A 122 -24.69 -3.83 -14.45
N GLU A 123 -24.57 -2.51 -14.51
CA GLU A 123 -23.31 -1.84 -14.82
C GLU A 123 -23.04 -0.78 -13.76
N ASN A 124 -21.84 -0.84 -13.17
CA ASN A 124 -21.26 0.24 -12.39
C ASN A 124 -20.12 0.85 -13.19
N ILE A 125 -20.20 2.16 -13.45
CA ILE A 125 -19.10 2.94 -14.03
C ILE A 125 -18.70 3.99 -12.99
N ASN A 126 -17.63 3.72 -12.25
CA ASN A 126 -17.17 4.60 -11.20
C ASN A 126 -15.83 5.21 -11.57
N THR A 127 -15.69 6.50 -11.33
CA THR A 127 -14.44 7.22 -11.49
C THR A 127 -14.22 8.07 -10.25
N ALA A 128 -13.03 7.93 -9.66
CA ALA A 128 -12.52 8.76 -8.59
C ALA A 128 -11.20 9.35 -9.10
N LYS A 129 -11.11 10.68 -9.17
CA LYS A 129 -9.90 11.37 -9.59
C LYS A 129 -9.57 12.42 -8.56
N ASN A 130 -8.38 12.35 -8.02
CA ASN A 130 -7.85 13.33 -7.09
C ASN A 130 -6.49 13.83 -7.59
N HIS A 131 -6.19 15.11 -7.42
CA HIS A 131 -4.94 15.74 -7.91
C HIS A 131 -4.58 15.34 -9.36
N ASN A 132 -5.55 15.41 -10.28
CA ASN A 132 -5.37 15.02 -11.67
C ASN A 132 -5.35 16.26 -12.56
N ASN A 133 -4.20 16.55 -13.21
CA ASN A 133 -4.04 17.72 -14.05
C ASN A 133 -3.85 17.32 -15.51
N HIS A 134 -4.50 18.07 -16.40
CA HIS A 134 -4.38 17.89 -17.83
C HIS A 134 -4.05 19.23 -18.49
N ALA A 135 -2.88 19.33 -19.11
CA ALA A 135 -2.46 20.48 -19.90
C ALA A 135 -2.30 20.04 -21.36
N ASN A 136 -3.11 20.57 -22.25
CA ASN A 136 -3.04 20.26 -23.68
C ASN A 136 -2.94 21.55 -24.50
N ASN A 137 -1.79 21.75 -25.13
CA ASN A 137 -1.51 22.87 -26.01
C ASN A 137 -1.26 22.41 -27.47
N ALA A 138 -1.73 21.22 -27.84
CA ALA A 138 -1.50 20.62 -29.16
C ALA A 138 -2.19 21.35 -30.34
N HIS A 139 -2.89 22.46 -30.07
CA HIS A 139 -3.75 23.16 -31.04
C HIS A 139 -3.49 24.67 -31.11
N TYR A 140 -2.53 25.21 -30.36
CA TYR A 140 -2.23 26.63 -30.33
C TYR A 140 -0.76 26.89 -30.69
N GLU A 141 -0.44 28.12 -31.11
CA GLU A 141 0.95 28.56 -31.38
C GLU A 141 1.81 28.66 -30.11
N GLU A 142 1.24 28.35 -28.94
CA GLU A 142 1.95 28.34 -27.67
C GLU A 142 2.72 27.03 -27.48
N LEU A 143 4.01 27.17 -27.19
CA LEU A 143 4.96 26.05 -27.23
C LEU A 143 4.91 25.15 -25.98
N ASN A 144 4.27 25.56 -24.89
CA ASN A 144 4.46 24.91 -23.59
C ASN A 144 3.16 24.35 -23.00
N ALA A 145 3.22 23.14 -22.46
CA ALA A 145 2.20 22.52 -21.64
C ALA A 145 2.80 22.04 -20.32
N ILE A 146 2.27 22.51 -19.19
CA ILE A 146 2.75 22.12 -17.87
C ILE A 146 1.56 21.64 -17.06
N ALA A 147 1.57 20.36 -16.69
CA ALA A 147 0.61 19.75 -15.78
C ALA A 147 1.38 19.25 -14.56
N GLY A 148 1.01 19.70 -13.37
CA GLY A 148 1.66 19.15 -12.20
C GLY A 148 1.02 19.49 -10.89
N ASN A 149 1.28 18.62 -9.92
CA ASN A 149 0.88 18.81 -8.54
C ASN A 149 2.08 19.29 -7.74
N LEU A 150 1.91 20.43 -7.07
CA LEU A 150 2.83 20.89 -6.02
C LEU A 150 2.10 20.76 -4.69
N ASN A 151 2.31 19.64 -3.99
CA ASN A 151 1.66 19.46 -2.69
C ASN A 151 2.56 19.99 -1.57
N LYS A 152 1.98 20.81 -0.70
CA LYS A 152 2.60 21.37 0.49
C LYS A 152 1.53 21.62 1.54
N GLU A 153 1.13 20.57 2.24
CA GLU A 153 0.53 20.72 3.56
C GLU A 153 1.66 20.63 4.57
N THR A 154 1.74 21.58 5.50
CA THR A 154 2.77 21.60 6.54
C THR A 154 2.10 21.91 7.87
N GLN A 155 2.12 20.96 8.80
CA GLN A 155 1.86 21.25 10.20
C GLN A 155 3.18 21.59 10.89
N ARG A 156 3.26 22.75 11.54
CA ARG A 156 4.40 23.14 12.38
C ARG A 156 3.94 23.30 13.82
N VAL A 157 4.54 22.54 14.73
CA VAL A 157 4.30 22.65 16.17
C VAL A 157 5.60 23.10 16.84
N ASN A 158 5.60 24.28 17.47
CA ASN A 158 6.71 24.78 18.26
C ASN A 158 6.29 24.82 19.75
N THR A 159 7.02 24.08 20.58
CA THR A 159 6.87 24.12 22.04
C THR A 159 7.97 25.03 22.62
N GLU A 160 7.62 26.26 23.00
CA GLU A 160 8.60 27.27 23.46
C GLU A 160 8.37 27.69 24.92
N PRO A 161 9.40 27.61 25.79
CA PRO A 161 9.42 28.36 27.03
C PRO A 161 9.88 29.80 26.75
N GLU A 162 8.98 30.78 26.82
CA GLU A 162 9.34 32.20 26.73
C GLU A 162 9.99 32.75 28.03
N ASP A 163 9.81 32.05 29.16
CA ASP A 163 10.30 32.44 30.50
C ASP A 163 11.01 31.25 31.21
N LEU A 164 11.70 31.54 32.33
CA LEU A 164 12.43 30.59 33.20
C LEU A 164 11.52 29.57 33.94
N ASN A 165 10.40 29.14 33.38
CA ASN A 165 9.53 28.14 34.00
C ASN A 165 9.58 26.84 33.19
N PRO A 166 9.66 25.67 33.85
CA PRO A 166 9.59 24.39 33.17
C PRO A 166 8.23 24.19 32.50
N VAL A 167 8.23 23.63 31.29
CA VAL A 167 7.03 23.26 30.55
C VAL A 167 6.81 21.76 30.75
N GLU A 168 5.72 21.41 31.43
CA GLU A 168 5.33 20.02 31.64
C GLU A 168 4.07 19.72 30.82
N ILE A 169 4.20 18.82 29.84
CA ILE A 169 3.09 18.34 29.01
C ILE A 169 2.92 16.86 29.31
N VAL A 170 1.74 16.48 29.78
CA VAL A 170 1.43 15.07 30.06
C VAL A 170 1.22 14.35 28.73
N GLU A 171 0.35 14.86 27.86
CA GLU A 171 0.09 14.28 26.55
C GLU A 171 0.14 15.34 25.44
N GLN A 172 0.88 15.05 24.38
CA GLN A 172 0.91 15.87 23.18
C GLN A 172 0.59 15.01 21.96
N TYR A 173 -0.56 15.28 21.35
CA TYR A 173 -1.05 14.58 20.17
C TYR A 173 -0.97 15.51 18.97
N ASN A 174 -0.13 15.19 17.99
CA ASN A 174 0.09 15.97 16.79
C ASN A 174 -0.37 15.15 15.58
N ASN A 175 -1.63 15.30 15.19
CA ASN A 175 -2.22 14.59 14.06
C ASN A 175 -2.31 15.50 12.82
N ASN A 176 -1.80 15.03 11.68
CA ASN A 176 -1.98 15.67 10.38
C ASN A 176 -2.50 14.63 9.38
N ASN A 177 -3.69 14.83 8.81
CA ASN A 177 -4.35 13.87 7.93
C ASN A 177 -4.46 12.45 8.50
N SER A 178 -4.74 12.33 9.80
CA SER A 178 -4.63 11.07 10.53
C SER A 178 -5.89 10.71 11.32
N VAL A 179 -6.02 9.42 11.64
CA VAL A 179 -7.04 8.91 12.57
C VAL A 179 -6.36 8.43 13.84
N GLN A 180 -6.77 8.95 14.98
CA GLN A 180 -6.28 8.50 16.29
C GLN A 180 -7.45 8.16 17.23
N ILE A 181 -7.35 7.04 17.95
CA ILE A 181 -8.25 6.73 19.07
C ILE A 181 -7.42 6.41 20.31
N ASN A 182 -7.71 7.12 21.41
CA ASN A 182 -7.02 6.96 22.69
C ASN A 182 -8.00 6.68 23.83
N GLU A 183 -7.47 6.20 24.95
CA GLU A 183 -8.08 6.26 26.29
C GLU A 183 -9.55 5.79 26.36
N THR A 184 -9.82 4.51 26.11
CA THR A 184 -11.19 3.93 26.15
C THR A 184 -12.22 4.66 25.27
N GLY A 185 -11.79 5.25 24.14
CA GLY A 185 -12.66 5.95 23.21
C GLY A 185 -13.91 5.16 22.77
N GLN A 186 -13.89 3.82 22.83
CA GLN A 186 -15.07 2.99 22.54
C GLN A 186 -15.08 1.63 23.27
N VAL A 187 -16.24 1.26 23.80
CA VAL A 187 -16.45 0.01 24.57
C VAL A 187 -17.72 -0.70 24.10
N GLY A 188 -17.60 -2.01 23.82
CA GLY A 188 -18.74 -2.92 23.59
C GLY A 188 -19.44 -2.82 22.24
N SER A 189 -18.73 -2.44 21.18
CA SER A 189 -19.27 -2.36 19.81
C SER A 189 -19.30 -3.72 19.12
N SER A 190 -20.27 -3.95 18.22
CA SER A 190 -20.32 -5.23 17.48
C SER A 190 -19.32 -5.28 16.31
N GLY A 191 -18.85 -4.12 15.83
CA GLY A 191 -17.79 -4.00 14.84
C GLY A 191 -17.30 -2.55 14.66
N ILE A 192 -16.03 -2.39 14.24
CA ILE A 192 -15.37 -1.09 14.00
C ILE A 192 -14.67 -1.09 12.65
N LEU A 193 -14.89 -0.03 11.87
CA LEU A 193 -14.13 0.29 10.67
C LEU A 193 -13.52 1.68 10.83
N LEU A 194 -12.19 1.74 10.85
CA LEU A 194 -11.44 2.99 10.73
C LEU A 194 -10.74 3.06 9.39
N THR A 195 -10.93 4.17 8.67
CA THR A 195 -10.30 4.37 7.37
C THR A 195 -9.73 5.77 7.28
N ASN A 196 -8.42 5.87 7.16
CA ASN A 196 -7.78 7.08 6.70
C ASN A 196 -7.57 6.97 5.20
N ALA A 197 -8.23 7.79 4.41
CA ALA A 197 -8.06 7.84 2.97
C ALA A 197 -7.65 9.24 2.50
N ALA A 198 -7.06 10.07 3.38
CA ALA A 198 -6.68 11.44 3.06
C ALA A 198 -5.94 11.57 1.73
N GLN A 199 -6.25 12.60 0.94
CA GLN A 199 -5.64 12.90 -0.35
C GLN A 199 -5.65 11.72 -1.35
N SER A 200 -6.67 10.85 -1.30
CA SER A 200 -6.71 9.62 -2.09
C SER A 200 -7.86 9.55 -3.09
N ALA A 201 -7.76 8.66 -4.05
CA ALA A 201 -8.84 8.28 -4.95
C ALA A 201 -9.31 6.85 -4.63
N VAL A 202 -10.54 6.67 -4.15
CA VAL A 202 -11.07 5.37 -3.75
C VAL A 202 -12.39 5.06 -4.46
N ASN A 203 -12.45 3.95 -5.19
CA ASN A 203 -13.71 3.39 -5.71
C ASN A 203 -14.08 2.08 -5.02
N SER A 204 -15.36 1.90 -4.77
CA SER A 204 -15.96 0.61 -4.43
C SER A 204 -17.20 0.37 -5.30
N ALA A 205 -17.41 -0.83 -5.83
CA ALA A 205 -18.63 -1.15 -6.57
C ALA A 205 -19.02 -2.61 -6.39
N GLU A 206 -20.31 -2.83 -6.20
CA GLU A 206 -20.87 -4.15 -6.00
C GLU A 206 -22.04 -4.39 -6.98
N ASN A 207 -22.07 -5.54 -7.63
CA ASN A 207 -23.25 -6.06 -8.32
C ASN A 207 -23.65 -7.39 -7.70
N TYR A 208 -24.92 -7.53 -7.35
CA TYR A 208 -25.47 -8.73 -6.75
C TYR A 208 -26.72 -9.17 -7.52
N PHE A 209 -26.72 -10.41 -8.02
CA PHE A 209 -27.85 -11.04 -8.68
C PHE A 209 -28.23 -12.33 -7.96
N VAL A 210 -29.51 -12.47 -7.59
CA VAL A 210 -30.06 -13.68 -6.97
C VAL A 210 -31.24 -14.20 -7.75
N ALA A 211 -31.23 -15.48 -8.06
CA ALA A 211 -32.35 -16.17 -8.69
C ALA A 211 -32.61 -17.56 -8.11
N ALA A 212 -33.85 -18.00 -8.20
CA ALA A 212 -34.22 -19.37 -7.82
C ALA A 212 -33.77 -20.41 -8.87
N GLY A 213 -33.70 -20.00 -10.14
CA GLY A 213 -33.26 -20.75 -11.31
C GLY A 213 -33.24 -19.79 -12.51
N VAL A 214 -32.49 -20.13 -13.56
CA VAL A 214 -32.31 -19.26 -14.73
C VAL A 214 -32.46 -20.11 -16.01
N ASP A 215 -33.32 -19.71 -16.93
CA ASP A 215 -33.60 -20.44 -18.17
C ASP A 215 -33.78 -19.47 -19.35
N GLY A 216 -33.01 -19.68 -20.42
CA GLY A 216 -33.05 -18.81 -21.59
C GLY A 216 -32.72 -17.35 -21.27
N THR A 217 -31.76 -17.09 -20.37
CA THR A 217 -31.45 -15.73 -19.88
C THR A 217 -30.08 -15.25 -20.34
N GLU A 218 -30.01 -13.98 -20.74
CA GLU A 218 -28.75 -13.25 -20.91
C GLU A 218 -28.52 -12.32 -19.71
N GLY A 219 -27.46 -12.57 -18.95
CA GLY A 219 -27.12 -11.81 -17.76
C GLY A 219 -25.74 -11.18 -17.87
N LEU A 220 -25.65 -9.87 -17.65
CA LEU A 220 -24.40 -9.12 -17.69
C LEU A 220 -24.22 -8.30 -16.42
N GLN A 221 -23.11 -8.52 -15.71
CA GLN A 221 -22.63 -7.70 -14.60
C GLN A 221 -21.28 -7.10 -14.98
N ILE A 222 -21.18 -5.77 -14.99
CA ILE A 222 -19.95 -5.05 -15.29
C ILE A 222 -19.66 -4.07 -14.14
N ASN A 223 -18.41 -4.11 -13.67
CA ASN A 223 -17.83 -3.05 -12.85
C ASN A 223 -16.66 -2.44 -13.63
N ASN A 224 -16.83 -1.23 -14.15
CA ASN A 224 -15.78 -0.42 -14.72
C ASN A 224 -15.38 0.65 -13.68
N GLN A 225 -14.14 0.60 -13.19
CA GLN A 225 -13.66 1.51 -12.15
C GLN A 225 -12.33 2.16 -12.53
N THR A 226 -12.18 3.44 -12.25
CA THR A 226 -10.92 4.17 -12.42
C THR A 226 -10.67 5.06 -11.21
N ALA A 227 -9.63 4.75 -10.44
CA ALA A 227 -9.13 5.57 -9.35
C ALA A 227 -7.79 6.14 -9.78
N SER A 228 -7.69 7.46 -9.95
CA SER A 228 -6.44 8.14 -10.27
C SER A 228 -6.13 9.17 -9.20
N ASN A 229 -4.95 9.09 -8.61
CA ASN A 229 -4.43 10.08 -7.68
C ASN A 229 -3.06 10.57 -8.18
N PHE A 230 -2.79 11.88 -8.08
CA PHE A 230 -1.56 12.49 -8.59
C PHE A 230 -1.21 12.08 -10.04
N ASP A 231 -2.21 12.12 -10.92
CA ASP A 231 -2.10 11.64 -12.29
C ASP A 231 -2.07 12.85 -13.25
N ASN A 232 -0.92 13.12 -13.87
CA ASN A 232 -0.73 14.31 -14.71
C ASN A 232 -0.49 13.96 -16.17
N TYR A 233 -1.10 14.73 -17.05
CA TYR A 233 -0.90 14.64 -18.48
C TYR A 233 -0.55 16.02 -19.06
N ALA A 234 0.57 16.11 -19.77
CA ALA A 234 0.99 17.30 -20.49
C ALA A 234 1.26 16.97 -21.97
N GLU A 235 0.63 17.72 -22.88
CA GLU A 235 0.84 17.57 -24.32
C GLU A 235 1.02 18.94 -24.97
N ALA A 236 2.10 19.12 -25.74
CA ALA A 236 2.35 20.29 -26.55
C ALA A 236 2.78 19.86 -27.96
N SER A 237 2.58 20.73 -28.95
CA SER A 237 2.94 20.47 -30.35
C SER A 237 3.51 21.72 -31.01
N GLY A 238 4.44 21.54 -31.94
CA GLY A 238 5.11 22.63 -32.66
C GLY A 238 6.61 22.64 -32.39
N ASP A 239 7.35 23.39 -33.21
CA ASP A 239 8.80 23.57 -33.09
C ASP A 239 9.14 24.29 -31.76
N ASP A 240 10.17 23.83 -31.06
CA ASP A 240 10.59 24.18 -29.71
C ASP A 240 9.54 23.92 -28.61
N SER A 241 8.61 22.97 -28.80
CA SER A 241 7.56 22.70 -27.81
C SER A 241 8.05 21.94 -26.57
N ILE A 242 7.54 22.31 -25.39
CA ILE A 242 7.89 21.71 -24.10
C ILE A 242 6.64 21.20 -23.38
N ALA A 243 6.59 19.90 -23.09
CA ALA A 243 5.58 19.31 -22.20
C ALA A 243 6.24 18.84 -20.90
N VAL A 244 5.74 19.32 -19.76
CA VAL A 244 6.20 18.89 -18.43
C VAL A 244 5.02 18.37 -17.63
N ALA A 245 5.03 17.09 -17.32
CA ALA A 245 4.11 16.44 -16.40
C ALA A 245 4.88 16.10 -15.11
N PHE A 246 4.50 16.65 -13.97
CA PHE A 246 5.25 16.38 -12.74
C PHE A 246 4.41 16.31 -11.47
N ASN A 247 4.83 15.46 -10.54
CA ASN A 247 4.44 15.56 -9.15
C ASN A 247 5.64 16.00 -8.33
N ALA A 248 5.48 17.05 -7.53
CA ALA A 248 6.49 17.49 -6.59
C ALA A 248 5.85 17.71 -5.22
N GLU A 249 6.30 16.96 -4.24
CA GLU A 249 6.04 17.28 -2.84
C GLU A 249 7.21 18.11 -2.35
N ALA A 250 6.95 19.36 -1.97
CA ALA A 250 8.01 20.31 -1.63
C ALA A 250 7.85 20.83 -0.20
N GLY A 251 8.60 20.25 0.74
CA GLY A 251 8.63 20.71 2.13
C GLY A 251 8.67 19.54 3.11
N ALA A 252 8.46 19.83 4.38
CA ALA A 252 8.11 18.81 5.36
C ALA A 252 6.59 18.85 5.57
N THR A 253 5.95 17.69 5.59
CA THR A 253 4.51 17.56 5.80
C THR A 253 4.13 17.80 7.25
N GLN A 254 5.01 17.41 8.16
CA GLN A 254 4.91 17.72 9.57
C GLN A 254 6.29 18.08 10.13
N MET A 255 6.34 19.16 10.90
CA MET A 255 7.54 19.68 11.56
C MET A 255 7.22 19.91 13.03
N ILE A 256 7.89 19.17 13.90
CA ILE A 256 7.69 19.27 15.35
C ILE A 256 9.00 19.72 15.95
N ASN A 257 8.93 20.84 16.66
CA ASN A 257 10.06 21.46 17.30
C ASN A 257 9.78 21.58 18.81
N ASN A 258 10.45 20.75 19.60
CA ASN A 258 10.31 20.71 21.06
C ASN A 258 11.40 21.49 21.80
N GLY A 259 12.21 22.30 21.09
CA GLY A 259 13.28 23.12 21.68
C GLY A 259 14.49 23.42 20.77
N GLY A 260 14.42 22.99 19.51
CA GLY A 260 15.47 22.94 18.49
C GLY A 260 15.92 24.28 17.93
N THR A 261 17.23 24.37 17.67
CA THR A 261 17.91 25.54 17.10
C THR A 261 17.79 25.69 15.58
N LEU A 262 17.30 24.65 14.87
CA LEU A 262 17.27 24.62 13.40
C LEU A 262 16.32 25.64 12.77
N LEU A 263 15.34 26.17 13.51
CA LEU A 263 14.29 27.04 12.97
C LEU A 263 14.28 28.47 13.54
N SER A 264 15.46 28.94 13.96
CA SER A 264 15.72 30.23 14.61
C SER A 264 15.14 30.31 16.02
N HIS A 265 16.00 30.41 17.04
CA HIS A 265 15.92 31.44 18.10
C HIS A 265 16.97 31.23 19.20
N ASN A 266 16.99 32.19 20.13
CA ASN A 266 18.06 32.59 21.03
C ASN A 266 18.35 31.56 22.14
N PRO A 267 19.53 30.91 22.17
CA PRO A 267 19.86 29.77 23.05
C PRO A 267 20.03 30.11 24.54
N ASP A 268 19.72 31.34 24.96
CA ASP A 268 20.10 31.89 26.26
C ASP A 268 18.96 31.88 27.31
N LYS A 269 17.76 31.32 27.01
CA LYS A 269 16.57 31.54 27.87
C LYS A 269 15.66 30.36 28.24
N THR A 270 15.97 29.12 27.87
CA THR A 270 15.06 27.98 28.08
C THR A 270 15.40 27.14 29.33
N GLU A 271 14.40 26.93 30.19
CA GLU A 271 14.35 25.90 31.26
C GLU A 271 13.63 24.62 30.78
N ASN A 272 13.57 23.59 31.63
CA ASN A 272 13.30 22.19 31.28
C ASN A 272 11.92 21.95 30.62
N VAL A 273 11.89 21.22 29.51
CA VAL A 273 10.69 20.69 28.84
C VAL A 273 10.56 19.20 29.19
N ILE A 274 9.46 18.81 29.82
CA ILE A 274 9.15 17.40 30.11
C ILE A 274 7.86 17.05 29.38
N ILE A 275 7.94 16.09 28.47
CA ILE A 275 6.80 15.51 27.77
C ILE A 275 6.67 14.05 28.22
N TYR A 276 5.52 13.66 28.78
CA TYR A 276 5.33 12.28 29.23
C TYR A 276 4.94 11.38 28.07
N ASP A 277 4.01 11.82 27.23
CA ASP A 277 3.64 11.12 26.01
C ASP A 277 3.55 12.08 24.82
N GLN A 278 4.15 11.68 23.71
CA GLN A 278 4.11 12.42 22.46
C GLN A 278 3.77 11.48 21.32
N ASP A 279 2.59 11.67 20.72
CA ASP A 279 2.18 10.98 19.51
C ASP A 279 2.20 11.94 18.33
N ASN A 280 3.00 11.62 17.33
CA ASN A 280 3.20 12.40 16.13
C ASN A 280 2.73 11.57 14.95
N ASN A 281 1.51 11.82 14.51
CA ASN A 281 0.83 11.00 13.54
C ASN A 281 0.58 11.82 12.26
N ASN A 282 1.22 11.47 11.16
CA ASN A 282 1.06 12.11 9.85
C ASN A 282 0.57 11.10 8.82
N ASN A 283 -0.56 11.33 8.17
CA ASN A 283 -1.16 10.43 7.18
C ASN A 283 -1.31 8.97 7.69
N SER A 284 -1.56 8.75 8.99
CA SER A 284 -1.54 7.41 9.60
C SER A 284 -2.77 7.12 10.47
N VAL A 285 -2.95 5.84 10.80
CA VAL A 285 -3.95 5.38 11.76
C VAL A 285 -3.24 4.92 13.03
N GLN A 286 -3.68 5.38 14.19
CA GLN A 286 -3.10 5.01 15.48
C GLN A 286 -4.17 4.70 16.53
N LEU A 287 -4.00 3.61 17.27
CA LEU A 287 -4.79 3.29 18.46
C LEU A 287 -3.87 3.11 19.66
N ASN A 288 -4.15 3.80 20.77
CA ASN A 288 -3.37 3.73 22.01
C ASN A 288 -4.24 3.43 23.24
N ASP A 289 -3.63 2.86 24.28
CA ASP A 289 -4.08 2.92 25.68
C ASP A 289 -5.55 2.51 25.90
N PHE A 290 -5.84 1.21 25.80
CA PHE A 290 -7.20 0.65 25.96
C PHE A 290 -8.25 1.28 25.03
N ALA A 291 -7.86 1.82 23.87
CA ALA A 291 -8.76 2.43 22.90
C ALA A 291 -10.04 1.62 22.64
N GLN A 292 -9.94 0.27 22.65
CA GLN A 292 -11.03 -0.64 22.31
C GLN A 292 -11.11 -1.88 23.21
N LYS A 293 -12.32 -2.18 23.70
CA LYS A 293 -12.60 -3.37 24.51
C LYS A 293 -13.89 -4.09 24.06
N GLU A 294 -13.82 -5.42 23.97
CA GLU A 294 -14.94 -6.34 23.67
C GLU A 294 -15.56 -6.19 22.25
N THR A 295 -14.76 -5.76 21.26
CA THR A 295 -15.26 -5.58 19.88
C THR A 295 -15.20 -6.88 19.08
N ASN A 296 -16.33 -7.39 18.57
CA ASN A 296 -16.28 -8.67 17.83
C ASN A 296 -15.38 -8.64 16.57
N TYR A 297 -15.34 -7.52 15.84
CA TYR A 297 -14.57 -7.38 14.61
C TYR A 297 -13.99 -5.96 14.44
N MET A 298 -12.73 -5.85 14.00
CA MET A 298 -12.07 -4.56 13.76
C MET A 298 -11.36 -4.52 12.40
N THR A 299 -11.50 -3.40 11.67
CA THR A 299 -10.72 -3.09 10.47
C THR A 299 -10.09 -1.73 10.60
N LEU A 300 -8.78 -1.65 10.39
CA LEU A 300 -8.02 -0.42 10.30
C LEU A 300 -7.39 -0.34 8.92
N LYS A 301 -7.74 0.69 8.15
CA LYS A 301 -7.18 0.91 6.82
C LYS A 301 -6.54 2.28 6.74
N ASN A 302 -5.28 2.34 6.33
CA ASN A 302 -4.63 3.58 5.93
C ASN A 302 -4.36 3.52 4.43
N ILE A 303 -5.09 4.31 3.65
CA ILE A 303 -5.02 4.39 2.19
C ILE A 303 -4.54 5.80 1.80
N ALA A 304 -3.95 6.57 2.72
CA ALA A 304 -3.56 7.96 2.46
C ALA A 304 -2.67 8.11 1.21
N ASN A 305 -2.84 9.20 0.46
CA ASN A 305 -2.13 9.50 -0.79
C ASN A 305 -2.11 8.37 -1.82
N SER A 306 -3.19 7.60 -1.90
CA SER A 306 -3.23 6.38 -2.72
C SER A 306 -4.37 6.38 -3.74
N SER A 307 -4.35 5.40 -4.62
CA SER A 307 -5.47 5.04 -5.46
C SER A 307 -5.92 3.61 -5.13
N ALA A 308 -7.22 3.41 -4.86
CA ALA A 308 -7.76 2.11 -4.52
C ALA A 308 -9.06 1.83 -5.30
N ASN A 309 -9.17 0.66 -5.93
CA ASN A 309 -10.42 0.17 -6.48
C ASN A 309 -10.80 -1.18 -5.90
N ASN A 310 -12.09 -1.31 -5.62
CA ASN A 310 -12.69 -2.51 -5.04
C ASN A 310 -13.96 -2.86 -5.81
N GLY A 311 -13.99 -4.03 -6.44
CA GLY A 311 -15.04 -4.42 -7.39
C GLY A 311 -15.51 -5.83 -7.11
N VAL A 312 -16.79 -5.99 -6.85
CA VAL A 312 -17.39 -7.29 -6.55
C VAL A 312 -18.58 -7.53 -7.47
N ASN A 313 -18.59 -8.67 -8.15
CA ASN A 313 -19.75 -9.20 -8.86
C ASN A 313 -20.15 -10.52 -8.23
N VAL A 314 -21.43 -10.69 -7.90
CA VAL A 314 -21.97 -11.95 -7.37
C VAL A 314 -23.21 -12.37 -8.15
N ILE A 315 -23.19 -13.63 -8.58
CA ILE A 315 -24.34 -14.36 -9.12
C ILE A 315 -24.62 -15.53 -8.16
N HIS A 316 -25.82 -15.57 -7.62
CA HIS A 316 -26.28 -16.67 -6.76
C HIS A 316 -27.58 -17.25 -7.30
N VAL A 317 -27.48 -18.42 -7.92
CA VAL A 317 -28.61 -19.19 -8.42
C VAL A 317 -28.80 -20.42 -7.54
N THR A 318 -29.97 -20.60 -6.92
CA THR A 318 -30.18 -21.77 -6.06
C THR A 318 -30.58 -23.05 -6.80
N GLY A 319 -31.05 -22.92 -8.04
CA GLY A 319 -31.50 -24.00 -8.91
C GLY A 319 -30.65 -24.12 -10.16
N ASP A 320 -31.23 -24.63 -11.25
CA ASP A 320 -30.51 -24.87 -12.51
C ASP A 320 -30.26 -23.56 -13.28
N VAL A 321 -29.21 -23.56 -14.12
CA VAL A 321 -28.95 -22.59 -15.18
C VAL A 321 -29.02 -23.33 -16.51
N LYS A 322 -29.99 -22.98 -17.37
CA LYS A 322 -30.26 -23.67 -18.65
C LYS A 322 -30.31 -22.69 -19.81
N GLU A 323 -29.77 -23.07 -20.96
CA GLU A 323 -29.80 -22.27 -22.19
C GLU A 323 -29.48 -20.77 -21.98
N SER A 324 -28.56 -20.46 -21.04
CA SER A 324 -28.32 -19.09 -20.56
C SER A 324 -26.88 -18.64 -20.79
N SER A 325 -26.65 -17.33 -20.89
CA SER A 325 -25.33 -16.73 -20.93
C SER A 325 -25.19 -15.74 -19.79
N LEU A 326 -24.31 -16.01 -18.84
CA LEU A 326 -24.06 -15.16 -17.68
C LEU A 326 -22.62 -14.66 -17.72
N SER A 327 -22.42 -13.35 -17.61
CA SER A 327 -21.10 -12.72 -17.65
C SER A 327 -20.90 -11.78 -16.46
N GLN A 328 -19.75 -11.91 -15.79
CA GLN A 328 -19.29 -11.03 -14.72
C GLN A 328 -17.93 -10.47 -15.12
N THR A 329 -17.81 -9.15 -15.23
CA THR A 329 -16.57 -8.47 -15.58
C THR A 329 -16.24 -7.40 -14.55
N ASN A 330 -15.05 -7.46 -13.98
CA ASN A 330 -14.43 -6.34 -13.27
C ASN A 330 -13.30 -5.80 -14.15
N ASN A 331 -13.36 -4.51 -14.49
CA ASN A 331 -12.33 -3.78 -15.21
C ASN A 331 -11.92 -2.57 -14.35
N GLN A 332 -10.71 -2.60 -13.80
CA GLN A 332 -10.28 -1.65 -12.76
C GLN A 332 -8.90 -1.06 -13.08
N ILE A 333 -8.78 0.25 -12.90
CA ILE A 333 -7.51 0.99 -13.08
C ILE A 333 -7.25 1.82 -11.83
N ALA A 334 -6.20 1.49 -11.09
CA ALA A 334 -5.67 2.29 -9.99
C ALA A 334 -4.35 2.92 -10.46
N SER A 335 -4.29 4.24 -10.50
CA SER A 335 -3.13 5.02 -10.92
C SER A 335 -2.75 5.99 -9.81
N ASN A 336 -1.53 5.92 -9.31
CA ASN A 336 -1.01 6.82 -8.29
C ASN A 336 0.36 7.36 -8.72
N HIS A 337 0.58 8.67 -8.61
CA HIS A 337 1.81 9.34 -9.06
C HIS A 337 2.21 8.94 -10.50
N THR A 338 1.26 9.01 -11.43
CA THR A 338 1.52 8.72 -12.84
C THR A 338 1.68 10.02 -13.62
N ASN A 339 2.70 10.13 -14.47
CA ASN A 339 2.88 11.30 -15.33
C ASN A 339 3.08 10.89 -16.78
N GLU A 340 2.41 11.58 -17.70
CA GLU A 340 2.61 11.46 -19.14
C GLU A 340 2.89 12.82 -19.76
N ALA A 341 4.00 12.93 -20.49
CA ALA A 341 4.39 14.13 -21.23
C ALA A 341 4.65 13.80 -22.71
N SER A 342 4.16 14.63 -23.63
CA SER A 342 4.39 14.50 -25.07
C SER A 342 4.61 15.87 -25.73
N ALA A 343 5.78 16.09 -26.33
CA ALA A 343 6.16 17.31 -27.06
C ALA A 343 7.48 17.09 -27.81
N GLU A 344 8.09 18.14 -28.38
CA GLU A 344 9.47 18.07 -28.84
C GLU A 344 10.46 17.84 -27.68
N THR A 345 10.25 18.55 -26.56
CA THR A 345 10.87 18.27 -25.26
C THR A 345 9.81 17.82 -24.27
N ALA A 346 9.81 16.54 -23.90
CA ALA A 346 8.88 15.96 -22.94
C ALA A 346 9.58 15.55 -21.65
N ILE A 347 9.04 15.96 -20.50
CA ILE A 347 9.55 15.62 -19.18
C ILE A 347 8.39 15.12 -18.31
N ALA A 348 8.47 13.88 -17.86
CA ALA A 348 7.51 13.24 -16.96
C ALA A 348 8.23 12.79 -15.68
N VAL A 349 8.02 13.46 -14.55
CA VAL A 349 8.81 13.18 -13.34
C VAL A 349 8.00 13.18 -12.05
N ASN A 350 8.29 12.23 -11.16
CA ASN A 350 7.88 12.30 -9.76
C ASN A 350 9.06 12.70 -8.89
N ILE A 351 8.85 13.72 -8.05
CA ILE A 351 9.77 14.15 -7.01
C ILE A 351 9.03 14.07 -5.67
N ASN A 352 9.12 12.93 -4.98
CA ASN A 352 8.51 12.79 -3.65
C ASN A 352 9.45 13.24 -2.55
N LYS A 353 8.90 14.05 -1.62
CA LYS A 353 9.54 14.51 -0.39
C LYS A 353 8.53 14.63 0.75
N GLU A 354 7.65 13.66 0.92
CA GLU A 354 6.96 13.52 2.19
C GLU A 354 7.99 13.33 3.30
N ARG A 355 8.18 14.40 4.09
CA ARG A 355 9.18 14.47 5.14
C ARG A 355 8.51 14.83 6.45
N GLN A 356 8.57 13.93 7.42
CA GLN A 356 8.31 14.25 8.82
C GLN A 356 9.64 14.64 9.47
N ILE A 357 9.71 15.84 10.07
CA ILE A 357 10.88 16.30 10.84
C ILE A 357 10.47 16.44 12.28
N ILE A 358 11.20 15.78 13.16
CA ILE A 358 11.04 15.90 14.59
C ILE A 358 12.37 16.36 15.16
N ASP A 359 12.44 17.63 15.53
CA ASP A 359 13.59 18.23 16.19
C ASP A 359 13.29 18.37 17.68
N ASN A 360 13.75 17.37 18.42
CA ASN A 360 13.75 17.40 19.87
C ASN A 360 14.97 18.13 20.43
N GLY A 361 15.86 18.62 19.55
CA GLY A 361 17.14 19.16 19.94
C GLY A 361 17.02 20.33 20.90
N HIS A 362 17.94 20.47 21.84
CA HIS A 362 18.04 21.68 22.66
C HIS A 362 19.49 22.18 22.56
N TYR A 363 19.74 23.49 22.38
CA TYR A 363 21.10 24.04 22.45
C TYR A 363 21.17 25.20 23.45
N THR A 364 21.98 25.06 24.51
CA THR A 364 22.38 26.18 25.35
C THR A 364 23.87 26.44 25.17
N GLY A 365 24.23 27.66 24.79
CA GLY A 365 25.60 28.05 24.51
C GLY A 365 26.53 28.03 25.73
N THR A 366 26.02 27.90 26.98
CA THR A 366 26.86 27.94 28.19
C THR A 366 26.19 27.31 29.43
N ARG A 367 26.89 26.37 30.11
CA ARG A 367 26.70 25.86 31.52
C ARG A 367 25.30 25.29 31.85
N ASP A 368 25.06 24.04 32.27
CA ASP A 368 25.73 23.09 33.18
C ASP A 368 25.35 21.65 32.72
N PRO A 369 26.31 20.72 32.57
CA PRO A 369 26.09 19.40 31.95
C PRO A 369 25.15 18.43 32.71
N LYS A 370 24.73 18.74 33.94
CA LYS A 370 24.12 17.74 34.84
C LYS A 370 22.60 17.62 34.82
N ASP A 371 21.89 18.34 33.96
CA ASP A 371 20.42 18.31 33.92
C ASP A 371 19.95 18.31 32.45
N PRO A 372 19.56 17.14 31.89
CA PRO A 372 18.99 17.08 30.55
C PRO A 372 17.72 17.91 30.54
N LYS A 373 17.76 19.04 29.84
CA LYS A 373 16.66 20.00 29.88
C LYS A 373 15.44 19.56 29.09
N ALA A 374 15.55 18.56 28.22
CA ALA A 374 14.40 17.98 27.55
C ALA A 374 14.31 16.48 27.88
N GLN A 375 13.16 16.05 28.39
CA GLN A 375 12.85 14.64 28.64
C GLN A 375 11.55 14.29 27.94
N ILE A 376 11.59 13.27 27.10
CA ILE A 376 10.40 12.69 26.47
C ILE A 376 10.29 11.25 26.96
N LYS A 377 9.28 10.91 27.76
CA LYS A 377 9.21 9.55 28.32
C LYS A 377 8.78 8.53 27.29
N ASN A 378 7.80 8.87 26.46
CA ASN A 378 7.35 8.04 25.35
C ASN A 378 7.12 8.92 24.12
N GLN A 379 7.63 8.47 22.98
CA GLN A 379 7.48 9.14 21.70
C GLN A 379 7.09 8.13 20.63
N ASN A 380 5.90 8.29 20.05
CA ASN A 380 5.45 7.51 18.91
C ASN A 380 5.37 8.41 17.67
N ASN A 381 6.12 8.06 16.63
CA ASN A 381 6.21 8.82 15.39
C ASN A 381 5.70 7.95 14.24
N ASN A 382 4.44 8.15 13.88
CA ASN A 382 3.69 7.35 12.92
C ASN A 382 3.49 8.15 11.62
N ASN A 383 4.17 7.79 10.54
CA ASN A 383 4.09 8.47 9.25
C ASN A 383 3.65 7.49 8.14
N ASN A 384 2.57 7.79 7.43
CA ASN A 384 1.99 6.91 6.40
C ASN A 384 1.79 5.45 6.84
N SER A 385 1.34 5.23 8.07
CA SER A 385 1.47 3.93 8.74
C SER A 385 0.19 3.51 9.49
N VAL A 386 0.22 2.31 10.06
CA VAL A 386 -0.80 1.85 11.02
C VAL A 386 -0.08 1.39 12.29
N GLN A 387 -0.51 1.89 13.45
CA GLN A 387 0.13 1.56 14.73
C GLN A 387 -0.89 1.25 15.82
N LEU A 388 -0.67 0.17 16.57
CA LEU A 388 -1.39 -0.13 17.81
C LEU A 388 -0.42 -0.24 18.98
N ASN A 389 -0.67 0.49 20.06
CA ASN A 389 0.19 0.51 21.24
C ASN A 389 -0.58 0.24 22.54
N ARG A 390 0.09 -0.36 23.54
CA ARG A 390 -0.30 -0.39 24.97
C ARG A 390 -1.74 -0.84 25.23
N ASP A 391 -1.98 -2.16 25.19
CA ASP A 391 -3.32 -2.75 25.44
C ASP A 391 -4.46 -2.14 24.58
N ALA A 392 -4.14 -1.52 23.43
CA ALA A 392 -5.10 -0.82 22.57
C ALA A 392 -6.36 -1.64 22.24
N GLN A 393 -6.24 -2.98 22.20
CA GLN A 393 -7.34 -3.87 21.92
C GLN A 393 -7.36 -5.10 22.84
N THR A 394 -8.44 -5.29 23.60
CA THR A 394 -8.68 -6.51 24.40
C THR A 394 -9.98 -7.22 23.99
N ASP A 395 -9.92 -8.54 23.76
CA ASP A 395 -11.03 -9.47 23.49
C ASP A 395 -11.78 -9.28 22.14
N SER A 396 -11.06 -9.10 21.03
CA SER A 396 -11.72 -9.11 19.70
C SER A 396 -11.88 -10.51 19.17
N SER A 397 -12.85 -10.80 18.30
CA SER A 397 -12.91 -12.10 17.64
C SER A 397 -12.04 -12.14 16.38
N ALA A 398 -11.92 -11.04 15.63
CA ALA A 398 -11.08 -10.95 14.44
C ALA A 398 -10.65 -9.51 14.11
N MET A 399 -9.42 -9.34 13.59
CA MET A 399 -8.88 -8.03 13.19
C MET A 399 -8.22 -8.05 11.81
N ILE A 400 -8.40 -6.97 11.05
CA ILE A 400 -7.67 -6.65 9.81
C ILE A 400 -6.99 -5.29 9.95
N MET A 401 -5.69 -5.22 9.65
CA MET A 401 -4.93 -3.96 9.57
C MET A 401 -4.25 -3.89 8.21
N GLU A 402 -4.53 -2.83 7.48
CA GLU A 402 -4.04 -2.61 6.13
C GLU A 402 -3.43 -1.22 6.03
N ASN A 403 -2.14 -1.15 5.69
CA ASN A 403 -1.49 0.09 5.30
C ASN A 403 -1.18 0.04 3.81
N ALA A 404 -1.96 0.76 3.02
CA ALA A 404 -1.80 0.89 1.58
C ALA A 404 -1.40 2.32 1.19
N ALA A 405 -0.73 3.07 2.09
CA ALA A 405 -0.35 4.45 1.82
C ALA A 405 0.63 4.59 0.63
N LEU A 406 0.50 5.68 -0.12
CA LEU A 406 1.24 5.99 -1.35
C LEU A 406 1.17 4.90 -2.43
N SER A 407 0.08 4.14 -2.51
CA SER A 407 -0.01 2.95 -3.38
C SER A 407 -1.10 3.02 -4.44
N ALA A 408 -1.03 2.10 -5.38
CA ALA A 408 -2.12 1.78 -6.28
C ALA A 408 -2.61 0.35 -6.01
N VAL A 409 -3.85 0.20 -5.55
CA VAL A 409 -4.43 -1.09 -5.15
C VAL A 409 -5.70 -1.38 -5.94
N ASN A 410 -5.80 -2.55 -6.55
CA ASN A 410 -7.05 -3.07 -7.11
C ASN A 410 -7.42 -4.41 -6.48
N THR A 411 -8.67 -4.55 -6.08
CA THR A 411 -9.26 -5.84 -5.70
C THR A 411 -10.53 -6.08 -6.50
N GLY A 412 -10.61 -7.24 -7.15
CA GLY A 412 -11.66 -7.61 -8.10
C GLY A 412 -12.08 -9.04 -7.84
N LEU A 413 -13.36 -9.22 -7.53
CA LEU A 413 -13.93 -10.49 -7.15
C LEU A 413 -15.15 -10.81 -8.00
N ASN A 414 -15.13 -11.95 -8.68
CA ASN A 414 -16.31 -12.52 -9.32
C ASN A 414 -16.68 -13.82 -8.59
N LEU A 415 -17.88 -13.85 -8.01
CA LEU A 415 -18.44 -15.02 -7.34
C LEU A 415 -19.65 -15.52 -8.11
N ALA A 416 -19.63 -16.78 -8.51
CA ALA A 416 -20.78 -17.47 -9.07
C ALA A 416 -21.07 -18.71 -8.23
N HIS A 417 -22.29 -18.79 -7.71
CA HIS A 417 -22.80 -19.97 -7.05
C HIS A 417 -24.03 -20.51 -7.77
N ILE A 418 -24.00 -21.79 -8.15
CA ILE A 418 -25.09 -22.46 -8.85
C ILE A 418 -25.49 -23.72 -8.08
N GLY A 419 -26.62 -23.69 -7.39
CA GLY A 419 -27.08 -24.79 -6.54
C GLY A 419 -27.56 -26.02 -7.32
N GLY A 420 -28.04 -25.82 -8.56
CA GLY A 420 -28.46 -26.88 -9.49
C GLY A 420 -27.44 -27.17 -10.58
N SER A 421 -27.91 -27.67 -11.73
CA SER A 421 -27.05 -28.02 -12.87
C SER A 421 -26.87 -26.84 -13.83
N THR A 422 -25.70 -26.74 -14.45
CA THR A 422 -25.43 -25.80 -15.56
C THR A 422 -25.47 -26.56 -16.87
N VAL A 423 -26.49 -26.31 -17.68
CA VAL A 423 -26.77 -27.07 -18.91
C VAL A 423 -26.89 -26.15 -20.11
N ASP A 424 -26.17 -26.47 -21.18
CA ASP A 424 -26.19 -25.74 -22.46
C ASP A 424 -26.07 -24.22 -22.27
N SER A 425 -25.20 -23.82 -21.34
CA SER A 425 -25.07 -22.44 -20.87
C SER A 425 -23.61 -21.98 -20.92
N SER A 426 -23.42 -20.66 -20.97
CA SER A 426 -22.13 -19.99 -20.88
C SER A 426 -22.03 -19.23 -19.56
N LEU A 427 -20.94 -19.44 -18.81
CA LEU A 427 -20.58 -18.59 -17.68
C LEU A 427 -19.18 -18.02 -17.88
N ASN A 428 -19.10 -16.70 -17.98
CA ASN A 428 -17.86 -15.96 -18.16
C ASN A 428 -17.57 -15.09 -16.94
N GLN A 429 -16.42 -15.28 -16.30
CA GLN A 429 -15.94 -14.43 -15.21
C GLN A 429 -14.59 -13.85 -15.62
N ALA A 430 -14.49 -12.52 -15.64
CA ALA A 430 -13.29 -11.80 -16.05
C ALA A 430 -12.91 -10.74 -15.00
N ASN A 431 -11.65 -10.76 -14.55
CA ASN A 431 -11.02 -9.64 -13.86
C ASN A 431 -9.91 -9.10 -14.76
N VAL A 432 -10.00 -7.83 -15.13
CA VAL A 432 -8.98 -7.08 -15.88
C VAL A 432 -8.57 -5.90 -15.01
N GLN A 433 -7.33 -5.89 -14.51
CA GLN A 433 -6.88 -4.94 -13.49
C GLN A 433 -5.52 -4.36 -13.83
N THR A 434 -5.37 -3.05 -13.64
CA THR A 434 -4.09 -2.34 -13.77
C THR A 434 -3.84 -1.46 -12.56
N ALA A 435 -2.77 -1.75 -11.81
CA ALA A 435 -2.27 -0.92 -10.73
C ALA A 435 -0.95 -0.30 -11.19
N SER A 436 -0.89 1.03 -11.18
CA SER A 436 0.27 1.81 -11.60
C SER A 436 0.66 2.79 -10.52
N ASN A 437 1.88 2.69 -10.00
CA ASN A 437 2.37 3.57 -8.95
C ASN A 437 3.76 4.11 -9.33
N PHE A 438 3.96 5.43 -9.23
CA PHE A 438 5.20 6.11 -9.65
C PHE A 438 5.62 5.78 -11.09
N ASN A 439 4.68 5.81 -12.04
CA ASN A 439 4.97 5.49 -13.44
C ASN A 439 5.06 6.75 -14.29
N ASN A 440 6.13 6.89 -15.07
CA ASN A 440 6.33 8.06 -15.92
C ASN A 440 6.52 7.67 -17.37
N LYS A 441 5.93 8.46 -18.26
CA LYS A 441 6.06 8.30 -19.71
C LYS A 441 6.36 9.65 -20.35
N ALA A 442 7.50 9.75 -21.02
CA ALA A 442 7.88 10.94 -21.78
C ALA A 442 8.07 10.56 -23.25
N LYS A 443 7.43 11.30 -24.15
CA LYS A 443 7.58 11.16 -25.59
C LYS A 443 8.06 12.48 -26.19
N GLY A 444 9.35 12.54 -26.51
CA GLY A 444 10.05 13.68 -27.08
C GLY A 444 10.30 13.54 -28.57
N GLU A 445 10.56 14.64 -29.27
CA GLU A 445 11.23 14.59 -30.58
C GLU A 445 12.74 14.75 -30.37
N LEU A 446 13.17 15.78 -29.65
CA LEU A 446 14.56 16.04 -29.27
C LEU A 446 14.91 15.50 -27.88
N LEU A 447 14.01 15.63 -26.89
CA LEU A 447 14.31 15.24 -25.51
C LEU A 447 13.12 14.55 -24.86
N ALA A 448 13.34 13.36 -24.31
CA ALA A 448 12.39 12.66 -23.47
C ALA A 448 13.02 12.32 -22.11
N GLY A 449 12.52 12.89 -21.02
CA GLY A 449 12.95 12.58 -19.66
C GLY A 449 11.82 11.96 -18.86
N ALA A 450 11.94 10.69 -18.45
CA ALA A 450 10.98 10.02 -17.57
C ALA A 450 11.70 9.58 -16.29
N GLY A 451 11.23 9.96 -15.11
CA GLY A 451 11.94 9.52 -13.91
C GLY A 451 11.26 9.71 -12.57
N ASN A 452 11.69 8.92 -11.61
CA ASN A 452 11.33 9.06 -10.20
C ASN A 452 12.56 9.50 -9.41
N ALA A 453 12.41 10.50 -8.55
CA ALA A 453 13.45 10.96 -7.66
C ALA A 453 12.88 11.18 -6.26
N GLU A 454 13.30 10.39 -5.30
CA GLU A 454 13.04 10.69 -3.89
C GLU A 454 14.23 11.52 -3.38
N LEU A 455 13.97 12.79 -3.05
CA LEU A 455 15.03 13.75 -2.76
C LEU A 455 14.99 14.16 -1.28
N GLY A 456 15.56 13.33 -0.41
CA GLY A 456 15.77 13.69 1.00
C GLY A 456 15.50 12.55 1.97
N ILE A 457 15.30 12.91 3.23
CA ILE A 457 14.98 12.00 4.33
C ILE A 457 13.47 12.01 4.54
N THR A 458 12.82 10.85 4.47
CA THR A 458 11.34 10.70 4.60
C THR A 458 10.89 10.88 6.05
N GLN A 459 11.72 10.44 7.01
CA GLN A 459 11.53 10.70 8.43
C GLN A 459 12.87 11.02 9.08
N ASP A 460 12.98 12.21 9.68
CA ASP A 460 14.20 12.76 10.25
C ASP A 460 13.96 13.10 11.74
N VAL A 461 14.45 12.23 12.62
CA VAL A 461 14.28 12.39 14.07
C VAL A 461 15.61 12.76 14.71
N ASN A 462 15.62 13.92 15.36
CA ASN A 462 16.82 14.57 15.86
C ASN A 462 16.70 14.76 17.38
N ASN A 463 17.35 13.88 18.14
CA ASN A 463 17.36 13.87 19.61
C ASN A 463 18.65 14.51 20.15
N TYR A 464 18.87 15.79 19.87
CA TYR A 464 20.06 16.50 20.36
C TYR A 464 19.88 16.93 21.83
N TRP A 465 20.69 16.40 22.75
CA TRP A 465 20.61 16.73 24.21
C TRP A 465 19.25 16.42 24.88
N THR A 466 18.52 15.43 24.38
CA THR A 466 17.20 15.02 24.88
C THR A 466 17.23 13.57 25.33
N GLU A 467 16.80 13.29 26.56
CA GLU A 467 16.58 11.92 27.01
C GLU A 467 15.24 11.43 26.48
N VAL A 468 15.25 10.29 25.79
CA VAL A 468 14.04 9.67 25.28
C VAL A 468 13.88 8.31 25.95
N GLY A 469 12.73 8.09 26.57
CA GLY A 469 12.46 6.81 27.21
C GLY A 469 12.22 5.72 26.19
N THR A 470 11.00 5.65 25.69
CA THR A 470 10.61 4.76 24.60
C THR A 470 10.45 5.57 23.32
N GLN A 471 11.04 5.13 22.22
CA GLN A 471 10.88 5.76 20.92
C GLN A 471 10.43 4.75 19.86
N ASN A 472 9.22 4.90 19.35
CA ASN A 472 8.67 4.08 18.27
C ASN A 472 8.56 4.93 17.00
N ASN A 473 9.36 4.62 15.99
CA ASN A 473 9.35 5.31 14.70
C ASN A 473 8.80 4.38 13.62
N ASN A 474 7.54 4.58 13.23
CA ASN A 474 6.82 3.76 12.28
C ASN A 474 6.57 4.57 10.99
N ASN A 475 7.27 4.23 9.91
CA ASN A 475 7.20 4.94 8.63
C ASN A 475 6.81 3.99 7.49
N ASN A 476 5.75 4.30 6.74
CA ASN A 476 5.22 3.43 5.67
C ASN A 476 5.01 1.97 6.10
N SER A 477 4.55 1.73 7.33
CA SER A 477 4.68 0.45 8.01
C SER A 477 3.45 0.08 8.85
N VAL A 478 3.39 -1.17 9.29
CA VAL A 478 2.43 -1.62 10.32
C VAL A 478 3.18 -2.09 11.55
N GLN A 479 2.87 -1.52 12.71
CA GLN A 479 3.53 -1.83 13.98
C GLN A 479 2.53 -2.11 15.09
N LEU A 480 2.77 -3.17 15.85
CA LEU A 480 2.03 -3.46 17.06
C LEU A 480 2.99 -3.65 18.23
N ASN A 481 2.80 -2.90 19.31
CA ASN A 481 3.68 -2.89 20.49
C ASN A 481 2.91 -2.97 21.82
N GLY A 482 3.53 -3.57 22.84
CA GLY A 482 3.12 -3.49 24.25
C GLY A 482 1.75 -4.10 24.55
N ASN A 483 1.62 -5.43 24.50
CA ASN A 483 0.36 -6.15 24.72
C ASN A 483 -0.83 -5.62 23.89
N ALA A 484 -0.59 -5.01 22.72
CA ALA A 484 -1.65 -4.34 21.94
C ALA A 484 -2.89 -5.20 21.67
N GLN A 485 -2.77 -6.54 21.71
CA GLN A 485 -3.85 -7.49 21.50
C GLN A 485 -3.83 -8.70 22.47
N SER A 486 -4.95 -8.91 23.15
CA SER A 486 -5.19 -10.15 23.92
C SER A 486 -6.54 -10.77 23.53
N GLY A 487 -6.55 -12.06 23.20
CA GLY A 487 -7.77 -12.86 22.98
C GLY A 487 -8.30 -12.94 21.54
N VAL A 488 -7.56 -12.49 20.52
CA VAL A 488 -8.06 -12.40 19.14
C VAL A 488 -8.03 -13.72 18.39
N SER A 489 -9.15 -14.25 17.89
CA SER A 489 -9.12 -15.57 17.23
C SER A 489 -8.44 -15.58 15.85
N GLY A 490 -8.41 -14.47 15.11
CA GLY A 490 -7.71 -14.36 13.83
C GLY A 490 -7.29 -12.94 13.48
N ILE A 491 -6.07 -12.76 12.96
CA ILE A 491 -5.49 -11.46 12.61
C ILE A 491 -4.88 -11.50 11.21
N VAL A 492 -5.17 -10.48 10.42
CA VAL A 492 -4.52 -10.21 9.13
C VAL A 492 -3.86 -8.83 9.18
N ILE A 493 -2.57 -8.77 8.84
CA ILE A 493 -1.77 -7.55 8.78
C ILE A 493 -1.14 -7.46 7.40
N GLU A 494 -1.45 -6.38 6.68
CA GLU A 494 -0.95 -6.14 5.34
C GLU A 494 -0.34 -4.74 5.25
N ASN A 495 0.93 -4.67 4.86
CA ASN A 495 1.59 -3.42 4.51
C ASN A 495 1.84 -3.43 3.00
N ILE A 496 1.04 -2.69 2.25
CA ILE A 496 1.17 -2.46 0.80
C ILE A 496 1.66 -1.03 0.60
N ALA A 497 2.73 -0.60 1.27
CA ALA A 497 3.19 0.78 1.20
C ALA A 497 4.02 1.03 -0.07
N ASN A 498 3.82 2.20 -0.70
CA ASN A 498 4.48 2.62 -1.94
C ASN A 498 4.57 1.51 -3.00
N SER A 499 3.44 0.88 -3.31
CA SER A 499 3.40 -0.32 -4.14
C SER A 499 2.25 -0.31 -5.14
N ALA A 500 2.38 -1.13 -6.18
CA ALA A 500 1.29 -1.45 -7.09
C ALA A 500 0.81 -2.88 -6.79
N SER A 501 -0.44 -3.04 -6.37
CA SER A 501 -1.01 -4.33 -6.00
C SER A 501 -2.32 -4.62 -6.73
N ASN A 502 -2.45 -5.79 -7.35
CA ASN A 502 -3.71 -6.29 -7.88
C ASN A 502 -4.07 -7.64 -7.26
N THR A 503 -5.31 -7.79 -6.84
CA THR A 503 -5.90 -9.07 -6.42
C THR A 503 -7.16 -9.34 -7.22
N GLY A 504 -7.18 -10.48 -7.91
CA GLY A 504 -8.19 -10.86 -8.89
C GLY A 504 -8.62 -12.28 -8.62
N VAL A 505 -9.88 -12.47 -8.24
CA VAL A 505 -10.39 -13.78 -7.83
C VAL A 505 -11.66 -14.09 -8.60
N ASN A 506 -11.69 -15.24 -9.27
CA ASN A 506 -12.89 -15.82 -9.84
C ASN A 506 -13.21 -17.10 -9.08
N VAL A 507 -14.42 -17.19 -8.53
CA VAL A 507 -14.91 -18.41 -7.88
C VAL A 507 -16.18 -18.86 -8.57
N LEU A 508 -16.19 -20.12 -8.98
CA LEU A 508 -17.37 -20.86 -9.38
C LEU A 508 -17.57 -22.02 -8.42
N ALA A 509 -18.71 -22.06 -7.75
CA ALA A 509 -19.07 -23.17 -6.86
C ALA A 509 -20.49 -23.66 -7.18
N GLY A 510 -20.67 -24.93 -7.54
CA GLY A 510 -22.01 -25.39 -7.88
C GLY A 510 -22.20 -26.88 -8.13
N GLY A 511 -23.39 -27.21 -8.62
CA GLY A 511 -23.81 -28.58 -8.96
C GLY A 511 -23.15 -29.11 -10.24
N GLU A 512 -23.84 -30.01 -10.95
CA GLU A 512 -23.30 -30.65 -12.15
C GLU A 512 -23.16 -29.64 -13.31
N VAL A 513 -22.15 -29.84 -14.15
CA VAL A 513 -21.88 -29.04 -15.34
C VAL A 513 -21.97 -29.97 -16.53
N GLY A 514 -22.94 -29.80 -17.43
CA GLY A 514 -22.91 -30.59 -18.65
C GLY A 514 -24.13 -30.53 -19.53
N MET A 515 -24.10 -31.29 -20.62
CA MET A 515 -25.16 -31.34 -21.63
C MET A 515 -26.29 -32.30 -21.26
N ILE A 516 -27.51 -32.02 -21.76
CA ILE A 516 -28.55 -33.05 -21.95
C ILE A 516 -28.35 -33.66 -23.36
N GLU A 517 -28.49 -34.99 -23.49
CA GLU A 517 -28.14 -35.79 -24.68
C GLU A 517 -28.33 -35.11 -26.06
N PRO A 518 -27.37 -35.25 -26.99
CA PRO A 518 -27.35 -34.49 -28.23
C PRO A 518 -28.39 -35.03 -29.23
N ALA A 519 -29.50 -34.32 -29.37
CA ALA A 519 -30.30 -34.36 -30.59
C ALA A 519 -29.99 -33.11 -31.43
N THR A 520 -28.88 -33.19 -32.18
CA THR A 520 -28.54 -32.33 -33.33
C THR A 520 -28.48 -30.81 -33.09
N GLY A 521 -27.30 -30.29 -32.71
CA GLY A 521 -26.89 -28.91 -33.00
C GLY A 521 -26.16 -28.15 -31.88
N ASP A 522 -24.84 -27.97 -32.04
CA ASP A 522 -23.97 -26.87 -31.55
C ASP A 522 -24.29 -26.16 -30.22
N PHE A 523 -24.48 -26.89 -29.12
CA PHE A 523 -24.32 -26.30 -27.78
C PHE A 523 -23.50 -27.22 -26.88
N SER A 524 -22.41 -26.68 -26.35
CA SER A 524 -21.60 -27.25 -25.27
C SER A 524 -21.63 -26.25 -24.11
N THR A 525 -21.73 -26.72 -22.86
CA THR A 525 -21.57 -25.83 -21.70
C THR A 525 -20.17 -25.23 -21.70
N GLU A 526 -20.07 -23.90 -21.67
CA GLU A 526 -18.81 -23.15 -21.70
C GLU A 526 -18.59 -22.42 -20.38
N LEU A 527 -17.44 -22.63 -19.74
CA LEU A 527 -17.05 -21.95 -18.52
C LEU A 527 -15.69 -21.28 -18.71
N ASN A 528 -15.66 -19.96 -18.71
CA ASN A 528 -14.42 -19.19 -18.82
C ASN A 528 -14.18 -18.37 -17.55
N GLN A 529 -13.02 -18.59 -16.90
CA GLN A 529 -12.54 -17.77 -15.80
C GLN A 529 -11.20 -17.15 -16.20
N THR A 530 -11.16 -15.82 -16.30
CA THR A 530 -9.95 -15.08 -16.70
C THR A 530 -9.57 -14.06 -15.65
N ASN A 531 -8.32 -14.09 -15.20
CA ASN A 531 -7.69 -12.97 -14.51
C ASN A 531 -6.56 -12.42 -15.40
N ASN A 532 -6.63 -11.13 -15.73
CA ASN A 532 -5.59 -10.40 -16.45
C ASN A 532 -5.17 -9.20 -15.60
N GLN A 533 -3.96 -9.21 -15.06
CA GLN A 533 -3.52 -8.24 -14.06
C GLN A 533 -2.16 -7.66 -14.42
N THR A 534 -2.03 -6.34 -14.32
CA THR A 534 -0.77 -5.62 -14.51
C THR A 534 -0.49 -4.75 -13.29
N ALA A 535 0.58 -5.05 -12.56
CA ALA A 535 1.10 -4.24 -11.47
C ALA A 535 2.42 -3.62 -11.93
N SER A 536 2.51 -2.30 -11.92
CA SER A 536 3.70 -1.57 -12.36
C SER A 536 4.05 -0.51 -11.34
N ASN A 537 5.22 -0.66 -10.72
CA ASN A 537 5.74 0.26 -9.71
C ASN A 537 7.09 0.82 -10.15
N HIS A 538 7.32 2.13 -10.00
CA HIS A 538 8.56 2.80 -10.41
C HIS A 538 9.01 2.46 -11.85
N THR A 539 8.08 2.53 -12.80
CA THR A 539 8.38 2.25 -14.21
C THR A 539 8.46 3.54 -15.02
N ASN A 540 9.58 3.74 -15.71
CA ASN A 540 9.81 4.91 -16.55
C ASN A 540 10.02 4.53 -18.00
N ASN A 541 9.36 5.25 -18.90
CA ASN A 541 9.49 5.08 -20.34
C ASN A 541 9.77 6.44 -21.01
N ALA A 542 10.97 6.60 -21.55
CA ALA A 542 11.37 7.77 -22.31
C ALA A 542 11.60 7.38 -23.77
N ASN A 543 10.94 8.06 -24.70
CA ASN A 543 11.08 7.81 -26.12
C ASN A 543 11.29 9.13 -26.87
N ALA A 544 12.48 9.34 -27.41
CA ALA A 544 12.83 10.44 -28.31
C ALA A 544 12.90 9.91 -29.76
N LEU A 545 12.63 10.75 -30.77
CA LEU A 545 12.72 10.34 -32.18
C LEU A 545 14.18 9.99 -32.55
N TYR A 546 14.41 9.15 -33.57
CA TYR A 546 15.76 8.78 -34.02
C TYR A 546 16.42 9.86 -34.90
N ASP A 547 16.39 11.12 -34.47
CA ASP A 547 17.21 12.19 -35.05
C ASP A 547 18.58 12.23 -34.34
N SER A 548 19.66 12.62 -35.01
CA SER A 548 21.04 12.47 -34.52
C SER A 548 21.33 13.17 -33.19
N ASP A 549 20.51 14.13 -32.79
CA ASP A 549 20.67 14.90 -31.55
C ASP A 549 19.67 14.51 -30.44
N ALA A 550 18.79 13.53 -30.68
CA ALA A 550 17.70 13.21 -29.78
C ALA A 550 18.13 12.38 -28.55
N MET A 551 17.74 12.82 -27.35
CA MET A 551 18.10 12.18 -26.08
C MET A 551 16.88 11.63 -25.33
N ALA A 552 16.95 10.39 -24.89
CA ALA A 552 15.98 9.78 -23.98
C ALA A 552 16.64 9.35 -22.67
N VAL A 553 16.07 9.75 -21.55
CA VAL A 553 16.54 9.39 -20.20
C VAL A 553 15.38 8.83 -19.39
N ALA A 554 15.49 7.57 -18.98
CA ALA A 554 14.54 6.89 -18.09
C ALA A 554 15.25 6.45 -16.81
N ALA A 555 14.91 7.04 -15.66
CA ALA A 555 15.66 6.74 -14.43
C ALA A 555 14.83 6.69 -13.15
N ASN A 556 15.18 5.75 -12.27
CA ASN A 556 14.75 5.78 -10.86
C ASN A 556 15.93 6.14 -9.97
N ILE A 557 15.72 7.15 -9.13
CA ILE A 557 16.61 7.59 -8.05
C ILE A 557 15.80 7.54 -6.76
N ASN A 558 15.59 6.33 -6.24
CA ASN A 558 14.80 6.14 -5.03
C ASN A 558 15.67 6.21 -3.79
N LYS A 559 15.15 6.89 -2.77
CA LYS A 559 15.73 7.19 -1.47
C LYS A 559 14.62 7.21 -0.43
N GLN A 560 14.10 6.05 -0.07
CA GLN A 560 13.31 5.97 1.15
C GLN A 560 14.29 5.86 2.30
N THR A 561 14.66 7.01 2.86
CA THR A 561 15.67 7.15 3.89
C THR A 561 14.97 7.51 5.19
N GLN A 562 15.03 6.63 6.19
CA GLN A 562 14.76 6.99 7.58
C GLN A 562 16.10 7.33 8.25
N VAL A 563 16.18 8.49 8.92
CA VAL A 563 17.37 8.90 9.65
C VAL A 563 17.01 9.25 11.08
N ILE A 564 17.73 8.64 12.01
CA ILE A 564 17.59 8.91 13.43
C ILE A 564 18.95 9.26 14.01
N ARG A 565 19.02 10.41 14.68
CA ARG A 565 20.25 10.92 15.28
C ARG A 565 20.08 11.10 16.77
N ASN A 566 20.85 10.32 17.52
CA ASN A 566 20.99 10.41 18.97
C ASN A 566 22.39 10.96 19.28
N PHE A 567 22.49 12.25 19.64
CA PHE A 567 23.78 12.96 19.70
C PHE A 567 23.95 13.91 20.89
N THR A 568 25.19 13.96 21.42
CA THR A 568 25.72 15.10 22.21
C THR A 568 27.06 15.62 21.61
N THR A 569 27.36 16.93 21.71
CA THR A 569 28.65 17.51 21.25
C THR A 569 29.86 16.99 22.04
N ASP A 570 31.06 17.19 21.47
CA ASP A 570 32.42 16.70 21.82
C ASP A 570 32.94 16.81 23.29
N ASN A 571 32.09 16.99 24.31
CA ASN A 571 32.51 16.98 25.72
C ASN A 571 31.96 15.72 26.43
N PRO A 572 32.81 14.88 27.04
CA PRO A 572 32.52 13.47 27.35
C PRO A 572 31.75 13.11 28.65
N PRO A 573 31.24 14.00 29.54
CA PRO A 573 30.58 13.51 30.74
C PRO A 573 29.12 13.07 30.55
N ASP A 574 28.43 13.44 29.47
CA ASP A 574 26.97 13.27 29.37
C ASP A 574 26.59 12.33 28.22
N LEU A 575 26.07 11.18 28.61
CA LEU A 575 25.51 10.16 27.72
C LEU A 575 24.00 10.40 27.59
N ILE A 576 23.47 10.45 26.37
CA ILE A 576 22.02 10.40 26.16
C ILE A 576 21.55 8.97 26.40
N TYR A 577 20.51 8.83 27.24
CA TYR A 577 19.81 7.57 27.40
C TYR A 577 18.67 7.49 26.38
N VAL A 578 18.72 6.46 25.55
CA VAL A 578 17.57 5.96 24.79
C VAL A 578 17.25 4.61 25.41
N TYR A 579 16.16 4.54 26.19
CA TYR A 579 15.85 3.32 26.94
C TYR A 579 15.23 2.26 26.06
N ASP A 580 14.52 2.59 24.99
CA ASP A 580 13.99 1.61 24.04
C ASP A 580 13.76 2.28 22.70
N GLN A 581 14.10 1.62 21.61
CA GLN A 581 13.96 2.20 20.28
C GLN A 581 13.57 1.18 19.23
N ASP A 582 12.31 1.26 18.81
CA ASP A 582 11.77 0.50 17.69
C ASP A 582 11.66 1.38 16.46
N ASN A 583 12.36 1.00 15.39
CA ASN A 583 12.38 1.71 14.12
C ASN A 583 11.88 0.78 13.01
N ASN A 584 10.64 0.99 12.59
CA ASN A 584 9.94 0.19 11.61
C ASN A 584 9.73 1.01 10.33
N ASN A 585 10.40 0.65 9.25
CA ASN A 585 10.34 1.37 7.97
C ASN A 585 9.99 0.42 6.83
N ASN A 586 8.91 0.70 6.10
CA ASN A 586 8.40 -0.19 5.04
C ASN A 586 8.22 -1.65 5.47
N SER A 587 7.77 -1.89 6.70
CA SER A 587 7.85 -3.21 7.32
C SER A 587 6.67 -3.51 8.23
N VAL A 588 6.57 -4.79 8.61
CA VAL A 588 5.60 -5.26 9.60
C VAL A 588 6.37 -5.70 10.85
N GLN A 589 6.00 -5.17 12.02
CA GLN A 589 6.68 -5.44 13.29
C GLN A 589 5.69 -5.74 14.41
N LEU A 590 5.97 -6.81 15.16
CA LEU A 590 5.24 -7.19 16.36
C LEU A 590 6.24 -7.36 17.53
N ASN A 591 6.10 -6.55 18.57
CA ASN A 591 6.99 -6.53 19.74
C ASN A 591 6.22 -6.57 21.09
N ASP A 592 6.90 -7.01 22.16
CA ASP A 592 6.45 -6.97 23.55
C ASP A 592 5.12 -7.66 23.84
N HIS A 593 5.08 -9.00 23.79
CA HIS A 593 3.91 -9.81 24.15
C HIS A 593 2.62 -9.39 23.42
N THR A 594 2.77 -8.83 22.22
CA THR A 594 1.72 -8.13 21.48
C THR A 594 0.46 -8.95 21.27
N GLN A 595 0.58 -10.28 21.19
CA GLN A 595 -0.51 -11.19 20.88
C GLN A 595 -0.51 -12.41 21.81
N SER A 596 -1.39 -12.37 22.81
CA SER A 596 -1.73 -13.53 23.64
C SER A 596 -3.05 -14.17 23.18
N GLY A 597 -3.01 -15.46 22.82
CA GLY A 597 -4.22 -16.24 22.49
C GLY A 597 -4.70 -16.17 21.02
N VAL A 598 -3.83 -15.78 20.08
CA VAL A 598 -4.21 -15.70 18.66
C VAL A 598 -4.20 -17.05 17.98
N ASN A 599 -5.32 -17.52 17.42
CA ASN A 599 -5.35 -18.85 16.79
C ASN A 599 -4.77 -18.86 15.36
N SER A 600 -4.93 -17.78 14.59
CA SER A 600 -4.41 -17.67 13.21
C SER A 600 -3.87 -16.27 12.93
N LEU A 601 -2.63 -16.18 12.43
CA LEU A 601 -1.98 -14.91 12.09
C LEU A 601 -1.45 -14.94 10.64
N ILE A 602 -1.76 -13.88 9.88
CA ILE A 602 -1.19 -13.60 8.56
C ILE A 602 -0.50 -12.23 8.61
N LEU A 603 0.80 -12.21 8.28
CA LEU A 603 1.60 -10.99 8.12
C LEU A 603 2.12 -10.90 6.70
N SER A 604 1.79 -9.83 5.99
CA SER A 604 2.27 -9.59 4.63
C SER A 604 2.87 -8.20 4.52
N ASN A 605 4.10 -8.12 4.03
CA ASN A 605 4.77 -6.87 3.70
C ASN A 605 5.07 -6.85 2.19
N PHE A 606 4.35 -6.00 1.46
CA PHE A 606 4.51 -5.70 0.05
C PHE A 606 4.95 -4.24 -0.08
N ALA A 607 6.18 -3.92 0.35
CA ALA A 607 6.68 -2.56 0.30
C ALA A 607 7.55 -2.31 -0.94
N LEU A 608 7.39 -1.16 -1.61
CA LEU A 608 8.14 -0.84 -2.84
C LEU A 608 8.04 -1.94 -3.91
N ALA A 609 6.87 -2.56 -4.05
CA ALA A 609 6.68 -3.77 -4.84
C ALA A 609 5.62 -3.61 -5.93
N ALA A 610 5.73 -4.46 -6.95
CA ALA A 610 4.66 -4.71 -7.90
C ALA A 610 4.15 -6.13 -7.68
N VAL A 611 2.90 -6.29 -7.27
CA VAL A 611 2.33 -7.57 -6.86
C VAL A 611 1.02 -7.85 -7.60
N ASN A 612 0.92 -9.03 -8.21
CA ASN A 612 -0.36 -9.56 -8.71
C ASN A 612 -0.69 -10.88 -8.03
N THR A 613 -1.91 -11.00 -7.53
CA THR A 613 -2.48 -12.26 -7.03
C THR A 613 -3.74 -12.60 -7.82
N GLY A 614 -3.73 -13.77 -8.45
CA GLY A 614 -4.76 -14.24 -9.37
C GLY A 614 -5.21 -15.63 -8.96
N LEU A 615 -6.49 -15.80 -8.70
CA LEU A 615 -7.04 -17.06 -8.25
C LEU A 615 -8.29 -17.41 -9.05
N ASN A 616 -8.26 -18.53 -9.76
CA ASN A 616 -9.45 -19.16 -10.32
C ASN A 616 -9.76 -20.42 -9.51
N VAL A 617 -10.93 -20.45 -8.88
CA VAL A 617 -11.44 -21.64 -8.19
C VAL A 617 -12.69 -22.13 -8.87
N MET A 618 -12.69 -23.42 -9.22
CA MET A 618 -13.88 -24.13 -9.66
C MET A 618 -14.12 -25.33 -8.75
N ASN A 619 -15.30 -25.38 -8.14
CA ASN A 619 -15.77 -26.53 -7.38
C ASN A 619 -17.14 -26.96 -7.94
N ALA A 620 -17.15 -28.03 -8.71
CA ALA A 620 -18.34 -28.49 -9.42
C ALA A 620 -18.66 -29.96 -9.11
N GLY A 621 -19.88 -30.38 -9.46
CA GLY A 621 -20.25 -31.80 -9.53
C GLY A 621 -19.54 -32.51 -10.68
N ASN A 622 -20.24 -33.41 -11.38
CA ASN A 622 -19.71 -34.02 -12.60
C ASN A 622 -19.61 -32.99 -13.74
N ILE A 623 -18.64 -33.15 -14.62
CA ILE A 623 -18.45 -32.35 -15.84
C ILE A 623 -18.69 -33.25 -17.05
N ASN A 624 -19.66 -32.92 -17.92
CA ASN A 624 -20.01 -33.74 -19.08
C ASN A 624 -20.19 -32.89 -20.35
N GLY A 625 -19.52 -33.24 -21.46
CA GLY A 625 -19.69 -32.54 -22.74
C GLY A 625 -19.38 -31.03 -22.70
N SER A 626 -18.46 -30.60 -21.84
CA SER A 626 -18.23 -29.18 -21.54
C SER A 626 -16.86 -28.68 -22.01
N PHE A 627 -16.76 -27.37 -22.26
CA PHE A 627 -15.51 -26.66 -22.48
C PHE A 627 -15.23 -25.75 -21.27
N ILE A 628 -14.11 -25.97 -20.59
CA ILE A 628 -13.72 -25.20 -19.41
C ILE A 628 -12.34 -24.60 -19.64
N ASN A 629 -12.23 -23.29 -19.49
CA ASN A 629 -10.98 -22.56 -19.60
C ASN A 629 -10.76 -21.68 -18.36
N GLN A 630 -9.69 -21.95 -17.62
CA GLN A 630 -9.22 -21.11 -16.52
C GLN A 630 -7.88 -20.49 -16.92
N THR A 631 -7.83 -19.17 -17.04
CA THR A 631 -6.65 -18.44 -17.49
C THR A 631 -6.26 -17.38 -16.45
N ASN A 632 -4.99 -17.36 -16.05
CA ASN A 632 -4.37 -16.24 -15.34
C ASN A 632 -3.25 -15.68 -16.22
N ILE A 633 -3.27 -14.38 -16.49
CA ILE A 633 -2.22 -13.61 -17.17
C ILE A 633 -1.80 -12.50 -16.22
N GLN A 634 -0.54 -12.46 -15.84
CA GLN A 634 -0.04 -11.51 -14.84
C GLN A 634 1.30 -10.90 -15.28
N VAL A 635 1.40 -9.58 -15.15
CA VAL A 635 2.65 -8.84 -15.39
C VAL A 635 2.92 -7.96 -14.18
N ALA A 636 4.04 -8.21 -13.49
CA ALA A 636 4.55 -7.41 -12.40
C ALA A 636 5.86 -6.76 -12.85
N SER A 637 5.95 -5.45 -12.82
CA SER A 637 7.16 -4.70 -13.18
C SER A 637 7.51 -3.72 -12.08
N ASN A 638 8.72 -3.83 -11.55
CA ASN A 638 9.23 -2.96 -10.49
C ASN A 638 10.61 -2.43 -10.89
N PHE A 639 10.84 -1.12 -10.72
CA PHE A 639 12.10 -0.47 -11.13
C PHE A 639 12.49 -0.74 -12.58
N LYS A 640 11.52 -0.64 -13.50
CA LYS A 640 11.75 -0.87 -14.93
C LYS A 640 11.97 0.46 -15.65
N ASN A 641 13.08 0.59 -16.37
CA ASN A 641 13.33 1.77 -17.20
C ASN A 641 13.49 1.38 -18.67
N THR A 642 12.87 2.14 -19.56
CA THR A 642 13.01 1.99 -21.01
C THR A 642 13.34 3.35 -21.60
N ALA A 643 14.46 3.46 -22.31
CA ALA A 643 14.88 4.67 -23.01
C ALA A 643 15.15 4.36 -24.48
N ASN A 644 14.56 5.11 -25.41
CA ASN A 644 14.80 4.97 -26.85
C ASN A 644 15.11 6.35 -27.47
N GLY A 645 16.18 6.50 -28.26
CA GLY A 645 16.57 7.79 -28.88
C GLY A 645 17.81 7.69 -29.77
N ALA A 646 18.49 8.80 -30.09
CA ALA A 646 19.86 8.73 -30.63
C ALA A 646 20.89 8.55 -29.50
N THR A 647 20.62 9.17 -28.36
CA THR A 647 21.25 8.86 -27.08
C THR A 647 20.17 8.33 -26.12
N ALA A 648 20.35 7.13 -25.57
CA ALA A 648 19.40 6.51 -24.65
C ALA A 648 20.09 6.12 -23.33
N ILE A 649 19.54 6.59 -22.20
CA ILE A 649 20.04 6.27 -20.86
C ILE A 649 18.89 5.71 -20.04
N ALA A 650 18.96 4.43 -19.68
CA ALA A 650 18.03 3.77 -18.79
C ALA A 650 18.77 3.30 -17.53
N GLY A 651 18.33 3.70 -16.33
CA GLY A 651 19.01 3.21 -15.14
C GLY A 651 18.28 3.36 -13.82
N ASN A 652 18.60 2.45 -12.91
CA ASN A 652 18.26 2.57 -11.50
C ASN A 652 19.53 2.94 -10.75
N ALA A 653 19.53 4.07 -10.04
CA ALA A 653 20.72 4.54 -9.35
C ALA A 653 20.37 5.17 -8.01
N GLU A 654 21.08 4.78 -6.95
CA GLU A 654 21.09 5.53 -5.70
C GLU A 654 22.20 6.58 -5.75
N TRP A 655 21.88 7.79 -6.21
CA TRP A 655 22.83 8.91 -6.24
C TRP A 655 22.67 9.80 -5.01
N THR A 656 23.76 10.05 -4.30
CA THR A 656 23.77 11.00 -3.18
C THR A 656 24.88 12.03 -3.40
N ASN A 657 24.48 13.30 -3.56
CA ASN A 657 25.39 14.44 -3.60
C ASN A 657 25.70 14.99 -2.20
N SER A 658 25.06 14.44 -1.15
CA SER A 658 25.22 14.86 0.23
C SER A 658 26.31 14.03 0.91
N TYR A 659 27.39 14.67 1.35
CA TYR A 659 28.31 14.08 2.31
C TYR A 659 27.70 14.22 3.71
N PHE A 660 27.52 13.12 4.43
CA PHE A 660 27.11 13.20 5.84
C PHE A 660 28.24 13.71 6.74
N TYR A 661 27.84 14.44 7.78
CA TYR A 661 28.75 15.08 8.73
C TYR A 661 29.61 14.01 9.42
N LYS A 662 30.92 14.02 9.16
CA LYS A 662 32.01 13.18 9.72
C LYS A 662 32.35 11.84 9.05
N THR A 663 31.46 11.12 8.34
CA THR A 663 31.80 9.78 7.79
C THR A 663 32.27 9.81 6.33
N GLY A 664 31.87 10.82 5.55
CA GLY A 664 32.15 10.86 4.11
C GLY A 664 31.45 9.77 3.29
N GLU A 665 30.60 8.96 3.92
CA GLU A 665 29.81 7.90 3.28
C GLU A 665 28.50 8.47 2.70
N HIS A 666 28.11 7.91 1.56
CA HIS A 666 26.90 8.24 0.80
C HIS A 666 25.64 7.66 1.46
N GLU A 667 24.51 8.37 1.37
CA GLU A 667 23.26 8.08 2.10
C GLU A 667 22.71 6.65 1.91
N VAL A 668 22.10 6.10 2.96
CA VAL A 668 21.65 4.70 3.08
C VAL A 668 20.13 4.62 3.34
N GLY A 669 19.47 3.50 3.01
CA GLY A 669 18.00 3.37 3.15
C GLY A 669 17.48 3.47 4.59
N GLN A 670 18.27 3.12 5.60
CA GLN A 670 17.99 3.46 7.00
C GLN A 670 19.31 3.74 7.72
N MET A 671 19.35 4.87 8.44
CA MET A 671 20.51 5.31 9.20
C MET A 671 20.18 5.59 10.65
N ILE A 672 20.98 5.02 11.55
CA ILE A 672 20.91 5.27 12.99
C ILE A 672 22.29 5.68 13.47
N GLU A 673 22.39 6.90 13.99
CA GLU A 673 23.62 7.43 14.54
C GLU A 673 23.50 7.55 16.05
N ASN A 674 24.28 6.74 16.77
CA ASN A 674 24.41 6.77 18.22
C ASN A 674 25.78 7.35 18.59
N ILE A 675 25.83 8.64 18.91
CA ILE A 675 27.05 9.37 19.29
C ILE A 675 26.92 9.86 20.72
N HIS A 676 27.74 9.33 21.63
CA HIS A 676 27.61 9.55 23.08
C HIS A 676 26.23 9.12 23.62
N ALA A 677 25.72 7.99 23.12
CA ALA A 677 24.45 7.43 23.58
C ALA A 677 24.68 6.14 24.38
N VAL A 678 23.77 5.84 25.32
CA VAL A 678 23.71 4.59 26.08
C VAL A 678 22.42 3.84 25.76
N ILE A 679 22.57 2.59 25.34
CA ILE A 679 21.49 1.59 25.31
C ILE A 679 21.77 0.62 26.47
N PRO A 680 20.99 0.64 27.57
CA PRO A 680 21.26 -0.18 28.75
C PRO A 680 21.13 -1.69 28.52
N ALA A 681 21.74 -2.51 29.37
CA ALA A 681 21.80 -3.98 29.24
C ALA A 681 20.46 -4.74 29.26
N GLU A 682 19.37 -4.09 29.64
CA GLU A 682 18.02 -4.69 29.69
C GLU A 682 17.09 -4.13 28.61
N LYS A 683 17.66 -3.42 27.64
CA LYS A 683 16.96 -2.58 26.68
C LYS A 683 17.39 -2.88 25.26
N GLU A 684 16.51 -2.58 24.32
CA GLU A 684 16.67 -3.02 22.93
C GLU A 684 16.63 -1.84 21.95
N GLN A 685 17.28 -2.07 20.81
CA GLN A 685 17.10 -1.25 19.63
C GLN A 685 16.73 -2.17 18.47
N ASN A 686 15.44 -2.20 18.12
CA ASN A 686 14.91 -3.03 17.05
C ASN A 686 14.76 -2.19 15.77
N ASN A 687 15.53 -2.52 14.74
CA ASN A 687 15.58 -1.79 13.49
C ASN A 687 15.12 -2.69 12.36
N ASN A 688 13.85 -2.54 11.97
CA ASN A 688 13.17 -3.32 10.95
C ASN A 688 12.99 -2.45 9.70
N ASN A 689 13.56 -2.86 8.57
CA ASN A 689 13.48 -2.11 7.31
C ASN A 689 13.18 -3.03 6.12
N ASN A 690 12.07 -2.79 5.41
CA ASN A 690 11.62 -3.61 4.27
C ASN A 690 11.44 -5.10 4.64
N SER A 691 11.01 -5.38 5.86
CA SER A 691 11.05 -6.71 6.46
C SER A 691 9.82 -7.05 7.30
N VAL A 692 9.74 -8.30 7.76
CA VAL A 692 8.76 -8.74 8.76
C VAL A 692 9.53 -9.18 10.00
N GLN A 693 9.18 -8.65 11.18
CA GLN A 693 9.82 -8.99 12.45
C GLN A 693 8.78 -9.37 13.50
N ILE A 694 9.04 -10.46 14.21
CA ILE A 694 8.25 -10.95 15.35
C ILE A 694 9.23 -11.17 16.50
N ASN A 695 9.15 -10.35 17.56
CA ASN A 695 10.09 -10.41 18.68
C ASN A 695 9.40 -10.50 20.06
N ASP A 696 10.16 -10.80 21.11
CA ASP A 696 9.79 -10.56 22.52
C ASP A 696 8.48 -11.19 22.97
N TYR A 697 8.34 -12.50 22.74
CA TYR A 697 7.12 -13.26 23.02
C TYR A 697 5.87 -12.71 22.33
N ALA A 698 6.03 -11.98 21.21
CA ALA A 698 4.91 -11.40 20.46
C ALA A 698 3.80 -12.41 20.19
N GLN A 699 4.10 -13.70 19.99
CA GLN A 699 3.09 -14.76 19.92
C GLN A 699 3.37 -15.94 20.85
N THR A 700 2.44 -16.20 21.78
CA THR A 700 2.57 -17.32 22.75
C THR A 700 1.74 -18.56 22.43
N VAL A 701 0.75 -18.53 21.51
CA VAL A 701 -0.10 -19.72 21.18
C VAL A 701 -0.77 -19.65 19.78
N ALA A 702 -0.02 -19.49 18.67
CA ALA A 702 -0.63 -19.50 17.33
C ALA A 702 -0.80 -20.89 16.75
N SER A 703 -2.01 -21.28 16.32
CA SER A 703 -2.19 -22.58 15.65
C SER A 703 -1.66 -22.57 14.21
N THR A 704 -1.75 -21.42 13.53
CA THR A 704 -1.29 -21.21 12.15
C THR A 704 -0.66 -19.84 12.00
N LEU A 705 0.52 -19.78 11.38
CA LEU A 705 1.23 -18.54 11.06
C LEU A 705 1.68 -18.52 9.60
N ILE A 706 1.31 -17.46 8.87
CA ILE A 706 1.79 -17.15 7.52
C ILE A 706 2.52 -15.81 7.56
N THR A 707 3.76 -15.79 7.08
CA THR A 707 4.58 -14.57 6.96
C THR A 707 5.08 -14.44 5.53
N ALA A 708 4.80 -13.30 4.90
CA ALA A 708 5.24 -12.98 3.55
C ALA A 708 5.94 -11.61 3.54
N ASN A 709 7.17 -11.58 3.04
CA ASN A 709 7.89 -10.34 2.77
C ASN A 709 8.25 -10.30 1.29
N ILE A 710 7.64 -9.38 0.55
CA ILE A 710 7.86 -9.10 -0.87
C ILE A 710 8.22 -7.63 -0.98
N ALA A 711 9.39 -7.26 -0.46
CA ALA A 711 9.86 -5.87 -0.50
C ALA A 711 10.75 -5.62 -1.73
N ASN A 712 10.66 -4.45 -2.37
CA ASN A 712 11.52 -4.07 -3.50
C ASN A 712 11.53 -5.12 -4.64
N SER A 713 10.36 -5.67 -4.95
CA SER A 713 10.23 -6.88 -5.76
C SER A 713 9.09 -6.80 -6.75
N ALA A 714 9.18 -7.61 -7.81
CA ALA A 714 8.05 -7.89 -8.69
C ALA A 714 7.58 -9.31 -8.42
N ALA A 715 6.31 -9.49 -8.03
CA ALA A 715 5.77 -10.81 -7.70
C ALA A 715 4.44 -11.07 -8.42
N ASN A 716 4.34 -12.24 -9.05
CA ASN A 716 3.09 -12.78 -9.55
C ASN A 716 2.77 -14.09 -8.83
N ILE A 717 1.57 -14.20 -8.30
CA ILE A 717 1.05 -15.39 -7.64
C ILE A 717 -0.25 -15.78 -8.37
N ALA A 718 -0.27 -16.95 -9.00
CA ALA A 718 -1.42 -17.46 -9.74
C ALA A 718 -1.77 -18.88 -9.34
N PHE A 719 -3.06 -19.12 -9.13
CA PHE A 719 -3.59 -20.43 -8.85
C PHE A 719 -4.81 -20.71 -9.73
N ASN A 720 -4.79 -21.83 -10.45
CA ASN A 720 -6.01 -22.44 -10.99
C ASN A 720 -6.29 -23.71 -10.18
N LEU A 721 -7.39 -23.70 -9.43
CA LEU A 721 -7.81 -24.83 -8.60
C LEU A 721 -9.14 -25.35 -9.12
N MET A 722 -9.17 -26.61 -9.55
CA MET A 722 -10.39 -27.30 -9.93
C MET A 722 -10.59 -28.53 -9.05
N ASN A 723 -11.77 -28.64 -8.44
CA ASN A 723 -12.24 -29.83 -7.75
C ASN A 723 -13.59 -30.24 -8.32
N THR A 724 -13.69 -31.46 -8.82
CA THR A 724 -14.86 -31.93 -9.56
C THR A 724 -15.09 -33.43 -9.35
N GLY A 725 -16.30 -33.90 -9.68
CA GLY A 725 -16.63 -35.31 -9.82
C GLY A 725 -15.97 -35.93 -11.06
N ASP A 726 -16.72 -36.76 -11.79
CA ASP A 726 -16.23 -37.34 -13.04
C ASP A 726 -16.17 -36.29 -14.15
N ILE A 727 -15.20 -36.40 -15.05
CA ILE A 727 -15.04 -35.59 -16.27
C ILE A 727 -15.25 -36.50 -17.48
N THR A 728 -16.35 -36.32 -18.21
CA THR A 728 -16.70 -37.12 -19.40
C THR A 728 -16.85 -36.25 -20.64
N ASP A 729 -16.28 -36.70 -21.77
CA ASP A 729 -16.40 -36.06 -23.09
C ASP A 729 -16.16 -34.53 -23.09
N SER A 730 -15.26 -34.04 -22.24
CA SER A 730 -15.05 -32.61 -21.97
C SER A 730 -13.63 -32.16 -22.29
N THR A 731 -13.45 -30.84 -22.46
CA THR A 731 -12.15 -30.20 -22.61
C THR A 731 -11.91 -29.25 -21.45
N VAL A 732 -10.85 -29.47 -20.69
CA VAL A 732 -10.43 -28.61 -19.58
C VAL A 732 -9.06 -28.05 -19.87
N THR A 733 -8.94 -26.72 -19.91
CA THR A 733 -7.68 -26.00 -20.06
C THR A 733 -7.45 -25.09 -18.86
N GLN A 734 -6.30 -25.25 -18.20
CA GLN A 734 -5.83 -24.35 -17.14
C GLN A 734 -4.50 -23.74 -17.58
N THR A 735 -4.44 -22.42 -17.69
CA THR A 735 -3.25 -21.69 -18.13
C THR A 735 -2.88 -20.63 -17.11
N ASN A 736 -1.63 -20.63 -16.67
CA ASN A 736 -1.02 -19.48 -15.99
C ASN A 736 0.12 -18.94 -16.86
N THR A 737 0.10 -17.65 -17.17
CA THR A 737 1.18 -16.92 -17.83
C THR A 737 1.59 -15.77 -16.93
N GLN A 738 2.84 -15.75 -16.47
CA GLN A 738 3.34 -14.79 -15.50
C GLN A 738 4.67 -14.19 -15.96
N THR A 739 4.80 -12.87 -15.88
CA THR A 739 6.05 -12.14 -16.13
C THR A 739 6.34 -11.20 -14.97
N ALA A 740 7.43 -11.45 -14.25
CA ALA A 740 7.91 -10.59 -13.17
C ALA A 740 9.26 -9.99 -13.59
N GLU A 741 9.36 -8.67 -13.56
CA GLU A 741 10.55 -7.91 -13.94
C GLU A 741 10.92 -6.97 -12.81
N ASN A 742 12.11 -7.13 -12.23
CA ASN A 742 12.62 -6.30 -11.14
C ASN A 742 13.99 -5.74 -11.52
N HIS A 743 14.20 -4.43 -11.36
CA HIS A 743 15.46 -3.74 -11.74
C HIS A 743 15.88 -4.03 -13.19
N VAL A 744 14.96 -3.84 -14.14
CA VAL A 744 15.19 -4.09 -15.57
C VAL A 744 15.35 -2.78 -16.32
N ASN A 745 16.48 -2.60 -17.01
CA ASN A 745 16.72 -1.43 -17.86
C ASN A 745 16.91 -1.83 -19.32
N TYR A 746 16.25 -1.10 -20.20
CA TYR A 746 16.39 -1.23 -21.65
C TYR A 746 16.74 0.14 -22.23
N ALA A 747 17.86 0.22 -22.95
CA ALA A 747 18.27 1.42 -23.67
C ALA A 747 18.54 1.05 -25.13
N ASP A 748 17.81 1.68 -26.07
CA ASP A 748 18.02 1.47 -27.50
C ASP A 748 18.31 2.80 -28.17
N ALA A 749 19.46 2.89 -28.82
CA ALA A 749 19.97 4.11 -29.39
C ALA A 749 20.53 3.90 -30.79
N SER A 750 20.47 4.90 -31.66
CA SER A 750 21.29 4.86 -32.88
C SER A 750 22.78 5.02 -32.53
N ASP A 751 23.12 5.91 -31.60
CA ASP A 751 24.50 6.34 -31.37
C ASP A 751 25.04 5.83 -30.03
N PHE A 752 24.41 6.21 -28.90
CA PHE A 752 24.90 5.88 -27.56
C PHE A 752 23.79 5.37 -26.64
N ALA A 753 23.87 4.10 -26.23
CA ALA A 753 22.93 3.48 -25.29
C ALA A 753 23.62 3.06 -23.99
N VAL A 754 23.02 3.41 -22.84
CA VAL A 754 23.44 2.95 -21.52
C VAL A 754 22.26 2.37 -20.76
N ALA A 755 22.39 1.13 -20.30
CA ALA A 755 21.46 0.48 -19.40
C ALA A 755 22.20 0.03 -18.13
N ALA A 756 21.88 0.59 -16.96
CA ALA A 756 22.63 0.27 -15.74
C ALA A 756 21.80 0.20 -14.46
N ASN A 757 22.13 -0.78 -13.60
CA ASN A 757 21.70 -0.78 -12.20
C ASN A 757 22.89 -0.48 -11.28
N ILE A 758 22.72 0.51 -10.42
CA ILE A 758 23.66 0.92 -9.37
C ILE A 758 22.85 1.06 -8.07
N ASN A 759 22.40 -0.07 -7.53
CA ASN A 759 21.55 -0.08 -6.33
C ASN A 759 22.26 -0.79 -5.18
N LYS A 760 22.31 -0.14 -4.00
CA LYS A 760 22.68 -0.74 -2.73
C LYS A 760 21.74 -0.23 -1.63
N GLN A 761 20.66 -0.96 -1.37
CA GLN A 761 19.97 -0.76 -0.10
C GLN A 761 20.93 -1.10 1.04
N LYS A 762 21.35 -0.07 1.76
CA LYS A 762 22.24 -0.14 2.92
C LYS A 762 21.44 0.17 4.18
N GLN A 763 21.74 -0.56 5.25
CA GLN A 763 21.46 -0.11 6.63
C GLN A 763 22.79 0.39 7.18
N TYR A 764 22.81 1.56 7.81
CA TYR A 764 23.99 2.08 8.48
C TYR A 764 23.69 2.37 9.93
N ILE A 765 24.36 1.66 10.82
CA ILE A 765 24.29 1.88 12.26
C ILE A 765 25.67 2.32 12.69
N TYR A 766 25.79 3.58 13.08
CA TYR A 766 27.05 4.14 13.54
C TYR A 766 27.01 4.34 15.05
N ASN A 767 27.80 3.52 15.73
CA ASN A 767 28.04 3.65 17.15
C ASN A 767 29.44 4.25 17.32
N CYS A 768 29.52 5.50 17.81
CA CYS A 768 30.81 6.09 18.15
C CYS A 768 31.54 5.21 19.18
N ASN A 769 32.88 5.20 19.14
CA ASN A 769 33.73 4.55 20.16
C ASN A 769 33.55 5.14 21.58
N CYS A 770 32.73 6.18 21.68
CA CYS A 770 32.38 6.94 22.86
C CYS A 770 30.94 6.65 23.35
N SER A 771 30.21 5.76 22.66
CA SER A 771 28.86 5.28 23.03
C SER A 771 28.97 3.93 23.75
N SER A 772 28.06 3.65 24.70
CA SER A 772 27.99 2.37 25.41
C SER A 772 26.73 1.63 24.99
N ILE A 773 26.88 0.52 24.28
CA ILE A 773 25.75 -0.36 23.93
C ILE A 773 25.90 -1.59 24.77
N GLU A 774 25.14 -1.63 25.86
CA GLU A 774 25.13 -2.74 26.80
C GLU A 774 23.96 -3.68 26.50
N GLY A 775 22.90 -3.18 25.84
CA GLY A 775 21.72 -3.94 25.39
C GLY A 775 21.82 -4.58 24.01
N GLU A 776 20.71 -5.12 23.51
CA GLU A 776 20.64 -5.83 22.22
C GLU A 776 20.30 -4.90 21.05
N GLN A 777 20.90 -5.18 19.88
CA GLN A 777 20.58 -4.49 18.62
C GLN A 777 20.09 -5.51 17.59
N ASN A 778 18.78 -5.54 17.37
CA ASN A 778 18.13 -6.45 16.43
C ASN A 778 17.91 -5.71 15.11
N ASN A 779 18.72 -6.04 14.11
CA ASN A 779 18.73 -5.34 12.83
C ASN A 779 18.21 -6.28 11.73
N ASN A 780 17.01 -6.01 11.24
CA ASN A 780 16.36 -6.76 10.19
C ASN A 780 16.20 -5.89 8.94
N MET A 781 16.78 -6.33 7.83
CA MET A 781 16.65 -5.66 6.54
C MET A 781 16.27 -6.67 5.46
N ASN A 782 15.21 -6.40 4.70
CA ASN A 782 14.79 -7.23 3.56
C ASN A 782 14.58 -8.72 3.91
N SER A 783 14.22 -9.02 5.16
CA SER A 783 14.15 -10.38 5.67
C SER A 783 12.93 -10.65 6.55
N VAL A 784 12.77 -11.91 6.96
CA VAL A 784 11.78 -12.29 7.98
C VAL A 784 12.57 -12.77 9.20
N GLN A 785 12.41 -12.08 10.32
CA GLN A 785 13.08 -12.40 11.58
C GLN A 785 12.08 -12.84 12.65
N ILE A 786 12.43 -13.92 13.35
CA ILE A 786 11.72 -14.42 14.52
C ILE A 786 12.78 -14.72 15.58
N ASN A 787 12.79 -13.95 16.67
CA ASN A 787 13.76 -14.07 17.76
C ASN A 787 13.08 -14.02 19.15
N ASP A 788 13.85 -14.31 20.19
CA ASP A 788 13.50 -14.14 21.61
C ASP A 788 12.18 -14.76 22.06
N ASN A 789 12.00 -16.03 21.68
CA ASN A 789 10.76 -16.79 21.91
C ASN A 789 9.51 -16.10 21.32
N GLY A 790 9.68 -15.28 20.27
CA GLY A 790 8.60 -14.63 19.55
C GLY A 790 7.51 -15.58 19.06
N GLN A 791 7.77 -16.90 19.07
CA GLN A 791 6.79 -17.96 18.79
C GLN A 791 6.94 -19.17 19.73
N ALA A 792 5.81 -19.59 20.31
CA ALA A 792 5.65 -20.90 20.96
C ALA A 792 4.34 -21.59 20.53
N GLY A 793 4.37 -22.91 20.35
CA GLY A 793 3.16 -23.73 20.17
C GLY A 793 2.53 -23.76 18.76
N ILE A 794 3.29 -23.48 17.69
CA ILE A 794 2.77 -23.45 16.32
C ILE A 794 2.55 -24.85 15.72
N ASN A 795 1.35 -25.08 15.17
CA ASN A 795 1.04 -26.33 14.45
C ASN A 795 1.37 -26.25 12.96
N THR A 796 1.21 -25.08 12.31
CA THR A 796 1.48 -24.88 10.87
C THR A 796 2.17 -23.54 10.60
N TYR A 797 3.24 -23.56 9.79
CA TYR A 797 4.08 -22.40 9.49
C TYR A 797 4.39 -22.29 7.99
N LEU A 798 4.17 -21.11 7.40
CA LEU A 798 4.58 -20.74 6.03
C LEU A 798 5.35 -19.42 6.05
N LEU A 799 6.59 -19.43 5.58
CA LEU A 799 7.42 -18.24 5.40
C LEU A 799 7.75 -18.06 3.93
N VAL A 800 7.49 -16.87 3.41
CA VAL A 800 7.89 -16.43 2.07
C VAL A 800 8.71 -15.15 2.22
N ASN A 801 9.98 -15.18 1.82
CA ASN A 801 10.78 -13.98 1.68
C ASN A 801 11.24 -13.87 0.22
N ALA A 802 10.76 -12.85 -0.46
CA ALA A 802 10.98 -12.58 -1.86
C ALA A 802 11.72 -11.25 -2.11
N ALA A 803 12.29 -10.62 -1.07
CA ALA A 803 12.84 -9.28 -1.17
C ALA A 803 13.90 -9.11 -2.28
N GLY A 804 13.89 -7.95 -2.96
CA GLY A 804 14.81 -7.64 -4.07
C GLY A 804 14.70 -8.56 -5.29
N SER A 805 13.62 -9.32 -5.45
CA SER A 805 13.53 -10.40 -6.44
C SER A 805 12.40 -10.22 -7.45
N ALA A 806 12.52 -10.93 -8.58
CA ALA A 806 11.40 -11.21 -9.45
C ALA A 806 10.87 -12.62 -9.14
N VAL A 807 9.62 -12.73 -8.72
CA VAL A 807 9.00 -14.00 -8.30
C VAL A 807 7.77 -14.28 -9.13
N ASN A 808 7.71 -15.49 -9.68
CA ASN A 808 6.49 -16.04 -10.26
C ASN A 808 6.18 -17.37 -9.58
N ALA A 809 5.04 -17.43 -8.90
CA ALA A 809 4.50 -18.65 -8.34
C ALA A 809 3.18 -18.96 -9.05
N GLY A 810 3.17 -20.02 -9.87
CA GLY A 810 2.00 -20.44 -10.64
C GLY A 810 1.69 -21.91 -10.39
N VAL A 811 0.48 -22.24 -9.96
CA VAL A 811 0.06 -23.64 -9.75
C VAL A 811 -1.27 -23.91 -10.46
N ASN A 812 -1.32 -25.01 -11.20
CA ASN A 812 -2.56 -25.59 -11.71
C ASN A 812 -2.81 -26.88 -10.92
N MET A 813 -3.98 -27.01 -10.30
CA MET A 813 -4.41 -28.22 -9.61
C MET A 813 -5.76 -28.68 -10.14
N LEU A 814 -5.84 -29.97 -10.45
CA LEU A 814 -7.08 -30.66 -10.78
C LEU A 814 -7.24 -31.86 -9.86
N SER A 815 -8.35 -31.89 -9.12
CA SER A 815 -8.84 -33.06 -8.40
C SER A 815 -10.14 -33.49 -9.06
N ALA A 816 -10.14 -34.66 -9.68
CA ALA A 816 -11.28 -35.21 -10.40
C ALA A 816 -11.49 -36.69 -10.01
N GLY A 817 -12.70 -37.19 -10.21
CA GLY A 817 -13.02 -38.61 -10.18
C GLY A 817 -12.44 -39.34 -11.40
N THR A 818 -13.30 -39.90 -12.22
CA THR A 818 -12.92 -40.57 -13.47
C THR A 818 -12.84 -39.55 -14.60
N ILE A 819 -11.73 -39.56 -15.35
CA ILE A 819 -11.60 -38.78 -16.59
C ILE A 819 -11.75 -39.75 -17.78
N SER A 820 -12.83 -39.60 -18.56
CA SER A 820 -13.15 -40.48 -19.71
C SER A 820 -13.53 -39.66 -20.93
N GLY A 821 -13.05 -40.04 -22.12
CA GLY A 821 -13.36 -39.32 -23.37
C GLY A 821 -12.94 -37.84 -23.40
N SER A 822 -12.18 -37.38 -22.41
CA SER A 822 -11.91 -35.97 -22.14
C SER A 822 -10.45 -35.60 -22.38
N SER A 823 -10.19 -34.32 -22.61
CA SER A 823 -8.84 -33.76 -22.67
C SER A 823 -8.64 -32.76 -21.52
N VAL A 824 -7.51 -32.89 -20.82
CA VAL A 824 -7.11 -31.96 -19.75
C VAL A 824 -5.73 -31.43 -20.09
N THR A 825 -5.60 -30.11 -20.18
CA THR A 825 -4.36 -29.41 -20.48
C THR A 825 -4.06 -28.40 -19.37
N GLN A 826 -2.89 -28.54 -18.75
CA GLN A 826 -2.40 -27.60 -17.74
C GLN A 826 -1.08 -26.98 -18.22
N ILE A 827 -1.05 -25.65 -18.34
CA ILE A 827 0.11 -24.89 -18.84
C ILE A 827 0.50 -23.86 -17.78
N ASN A 828 1.77 -23.87 -17.40
CA ASN A 828 2.37 -22.81 -16.60
C ASN A 828 3.55 -22.23 -17.39
N ASN A 829 3.45 -20.97 -17.79
CA ASN A 829 4.54 -20.21 -18.40
C ASN A 829 4.94 -19.07 -17.45
N ALA A 830 6.16 -19.10 -16.94
CA ALA A 830 6.64 -18.12 -15.97
C ALA A 830 8.00 -17.57 -16.40
N THR A 831 8.10 -16.24 -16.48
CA THR A 831 9.35 -15.52 -16.79
C THR A 831 9.68 -14.55 -15.67
N ALA A 832 10.74 -14.81 -14.91
CA ALA A 832 11.22 -13.93 -13.86
C ALA A 832 12.57 -13.34 -14.28
N VAL A 833 12.66 -12.02 -14.35
CA VAL A 833 13.87 -11.28 -14.74
C VAL A 833 14.23 -10.33 -13.62
N ASN A 834 15.42 -10.49 -13.06
CA ASN A 834 15.92 -9.64 -11.97
C ASN A 834 17.28 -9.05 -12.35
N PHE A 835 17.50 -7.76 -12.10
CA PHE A 835 18.75 -7.04 -12.39
C PHE A 835 19.25 -7.26 -13.83
N SER A 836 18.39 -7.01 -14.82
CA SER A 836 18.75 -7.19 -16.24
C SER A 836 18.92 -5.85 -16.94
N ASN A 837 20.00 -5.70 -17.70
CA ASN A 837 20.24 -4.50 -18.51
C ASN A 837 20.48 -4.90 -19.96
N THR A 838 19.79 -4.24 -20.88
CA THR A 838 19.98 -4.41 -22.32
C THR A 838 20.26 -3.03 -22.92
N ALA A 839 21.38 -2.90 -23.61
CA ALA A 839 21.74 -1.70 -24.37
C ALA A 839 22.01 -2.07 -25.83
N SER A 840 21.45 -1.33 -26.79
CA SER A 840 21.71 -1.47 -28.23
C SER A 840 21.99 -0.12 -28.88
N GLY A 841 23.01 -0.06 -29.75
CA GLY A 841 23.39 1.14 -30.51
C GLY A 841 24.82 1.08 -31.04
N GLU A 842 25.30 2.11 -31.74
CA GLU A 842 26.69 2.16 -32.22
C GLU A 842 27.69 1.96 -31.06
N THR A 843 27.42 2.61 -29.93
CA THR A 843 28.06 2.35 -28.64
C THR A 843 27.00 1.95 -27.62
N ALA A 844 27.08 0.72 -27.11
CA ALA A 844 26.15 0.19 -26.11
C ALA A 844 26.89 -0.28 -24.85
N ILE A 845 26.43 0.21 -23.69
CA ILE A 845 26.94 -0.14 -22.35
C ILE A 845 25.80 -0.71 -21.52
N ALA A 846 25.92 -1.97 -21.11
CA ALA A 846 25.00 -2.61 -20.17
C ALA A 846 25.77 -3.12 -18.94
N GLY A 847 25.34 -2.79 -17.72
CA GLY A 847 26.08 -3.19 -16.52
C GLY A 847 25.29 -3.16 -15.21
N ASN A 848 25.55 -4.13 -14.35
CA ASN A 848 25.18 -4.10 -12.93
C ASN A 848 26.45 -3.81 -12.11
N GLY A 849 26.39 -2.87 -11.15
CA GLY A 849 27.56 -2.50 -10.36
C GLY A 849 27.27 -2.27 -8.89
N ASP A 850 28.09 -2.89 -8.02
CA ASP A 850 28.09 -2.70 -6.57
C ASP A 850 29.16 -1.67 -6.12
N ILE A 851 29.03 -0.41 -6.57
CA ILE A 851 29.91 0.75 -6.29
C ILE A 851 31.42 0.53 -6.49
N GLY A 852 31.98 1.31 -7.41
CA GLY A 852 33.42 1.42 -7.70
C GLY A 852 33.70 1.78 -9.16
N MET A 853 32.73 1.50 -10.05
CA MET A 853 32.75 2.07 -11.38
C MET A 853 32.16 3.48 -11.33
N GLY A 854 33.04 4.48 -11.27
CA GLY A 854 32.71 5.78 -11.83
C GLY A 854 32.48 5.60 -13.32
N ILE A 855 31.27 5.18 -13.72
CA ILE A 855 30.82 5.47 -15.07
C ILE A 855 30.56 6.97 -15.03
N GLY A 856 31.57 7.75 -15.42
CA GLY A 856 31.49 9.19 -15.58
C GLY A 856 30.53 9.52 -16.72
N ILE A 857 29.25 9.25 -16.54
CA ILE A 857 28.19 9.81 -17.36
C ILE A 857 27.92 11.17 -16.72
N GLY A 858 28.59 12.19 -17.23
CA GLY A 858 28.24 13.56 -16.89
C GLY A 858 26.82 13.80 -17.40
N LEU A 859 25.82 13.55 -16.56
CA LEU A 859 24.49 14.08 -16.78
C LEU A 859 24.65 15.61 -16.83
N PRO A 860 24.14 16.29 -17.86
CA PRO A 860 24.08 17.75 -17.83
C PRO A 860 23.26 18.12 -16.59
N THR A 861 23.88 18.88 -15.69
CA THR A 861 23.19 19.50 -14.56
C THR A 861 22.09 20.40 -15.14
N PHE A 862 20.84 20.04 -14.88
CA PHE A 862 19.65 20.85 -15.20
C PHE A 862 19.59 22.11 -14.33
#